data_AF-A0A3C0TRR5-F1
#
_entry.id   AF-A0A3C0TRR5-F1
#
_cell.length_a   1.000
_cell.length_b   1.000
_cell.length_c   1.000
_cell.angle_alpha   90.00
_cell.angle_beta   90.00
_cell.angle_gamma   90.00
#
_symmetry.space_group_name_H-M   'P 1'
#
loop_
_entity.id
_entity.type
_entity.pdbx_description
1 polymer ?
#
loop_
_entity_poly.entity_id
_entity_poly.type
_entity_poly.pdbx_seq_one_letter_code
_entity_poly.pdbx_strand_id
1 'polypeptide(L)'
;MRKRAKLIAGKALLPLLALALLCCGAGASLAQHLSLADVNRVVAQAAQEAAARNAPATIAVTDRVGNVLAVYQMPGAPPTVKVTSGRTVFTGIDGLAGVVPSTLAAISKAVTGAYLSSSGNAFSTRTASQIVQENFNPGERIAGGGPLFGVQFSQLPCSDLNRRFFNGAIPPPPDQFRGPKRSPLGLSADAGGFPLYVNGAVAGGIGVIADGIYGLDSNVLDTDADTDEIIALAGTVGYAPARDILADRITVEGKTLRYSDAGASSLAANPVSAPAPLPGNFVAVTGYTDGPPVSGQTYGASGSGVRAINPATDGAAYANVAALVGAPVFTLVTGPDEPYFPMISGASNAGQSLSVNEVSVILAQALRVAISARAQIRRPLSSPAQVTVTIVDGEGQVLALARTSDAPIFGIDVSLQKARTAAFMSRPDAAASLENPGVFPVINVTAFALNSLIPGHLYFVHNYADSMRGFLGQDALANGAAYTARAVSNLSRPYFPDGVNTNPNGPLARPFVFWSPFSTGLQLDLVVPNLVNHILFVRNLNLDVTGDGVGDFDPDNNGAVNDTGLGCTPLVSRTSGLNPLANGLQVFAGGSPIYKSGVLVGGIGVSGDGIDQDDMVGFLGLHNASVALGGSVSHAPAAIRSDQLQPLGVRLRYVNCPFRPFLASDEQNVCEGK
;
A
#
# COMPACT_ATOMS: atom_id res chain seq x y z
N MET A 1 27.43 -66.66 -55.60
CA MET A 1 28.76 -66.97 -55.02
C MET A 1 28.77 -66.60 -53.54
N ARG A 2 29.57 -67.35 -52.78
CA ARG A 2 29.64 -67.42 -51.31
C ARG A 2 30.16 -66.14 -50.62
N LYS A 3 29.59 -65.92 -49.42
CA LYS A 3 30.24 -65.59 -48.12
C LYS A 3 30.64 -64.15 -47.75
N ARG A 4 29.98 -63.72 -46.65
CA ARG A 4 30.50 -63.14 -45.36
C ARG A 4 30.88 -61.67 -45.33
N ALA A 5 30.78 -60.91 -44.23
CA ALA A 5 29.99 -60.91 -42.97
C ALA A 5 30.64 -59.84 -42.06
N LYS A 6 29.81 -59.00 -41.40
CA LYS A 6 29.91 -58.39 -40.04
C LYS A 6 29.41 -56.94 -40.06
N LEU A 7 28.20 -56.63 -39.58
CA LEU A 7 27.76 -56.42 -38.19
C LEU A 7 28.36 -55.13 -37.58
N ILE A 8 27.53 -54.11 -37.34
CA ILE A 8 27.18 -53.56 -36.01
C ILE A 8 26.02 -52.55 -36.14
N ALA A 9 25.00 -52.83 -35.35
CA ALA A 9 23.87 -52.08 -34.78
C ALA A 9 23.63 -50.59 -35.12
N GLY A 10 22.34 -50.21 -35.21
CA GLY A 10 21.90 -48.86 -34.84
C GLY A 10 20.59 -48.32 -35.43
N LYS A 11 19.48 -49.03 -35.25
CA LYS A 11 18.05 -48.62 -35.33
C LYS A 11 17.67 -47.20 -35.84
N ALA A 12 17.03 -47.21 -37.01
CA ALA A 12 15.74 -46.62 -37.39
C ALA A 12 15.34 -45.20 -36.92
N LEU A 13 15.17 -44.33 -37.92
CA LEU A 13 14.46 -43.05 -37.92
C LEU A 13 13.00 -43.18 -37.41
N LEU A 14 12.61 -42.28 -36.49
CA LEU A 14 11.27 -41.71 -36.40
C LEU A 14 11.40 -40.17 -36.55
N PRO A 15 10.41 -39.47 -37.14
CA PRO A 15 10.48 -38.03 -37.30
C PRO A 15 10.28 -37.34 -35.94
N LEU A 16 11.19 -36.42 -35.59
CA LEU A 16 11.02 -35.52 -34.45
C LEU A 16 9.82 -34.60 -34.71
N LEU A 17 8.69 -34.91 -34.08
CA LEU A 17 7.68 -33.90 -33.73
C LEU A 17 8.17 -33.24 -32.43
N ALA A 18 9.08 -32.27 -32.56
CA ALA A 18 9.62 -31.53 -31.43
C ALA A 18 8.58 -30.50 -30.92
N LEU A 19 7.85 -30.91 -29.89
CA LEU A 19 7.40 -30.15 -28.73
C LEU A 19 7.56 -28.62 -28.80
N ALA A 20 6.64 -27.94 -29.48
CA ALA A 20 6.38 -26.51 -29.33
C ALA A 20 5.34 -26.30 -28.21
N LEU A 21 5.77 -26.44 -26.97
CA LEU A 21 5.01 -26.06 -25.76
C LEU A 21 6.01 -25.70 -24.64
N LEU A 22 6.68 -24.57 -24.81
CA LEU A 22 7.42 -23.89 -23.74
C LEU A 22 7.27 -22.37 -23.90
N CYS A 23 7.03 -21.71 -22.76
CA CYS A 23 6.99 -20.26 -22.52
C CYS A 23 5.70 -19.48 -22.85
N CYS A 24 4.54 -20.05 -22.52
CA CYS A 24 3.44 -19.23 -21.99
C CYS A 24 3.02 -19.83 -20.65
N GLY A 25 3.93 -19.75 -19.68
CA GLY A 25 3.73 -20.27 -18.34
C GLY A 25 3.44 -19.13 -17.40
N ALA A 26 2.30 -19.22 -16.70
CA ALA A 26 2.14 -18.59 -15.40
C ALA A 26 3.37 -18.96 -14.55
N GLY A 27 4.35 -18.06 -14.51
CA GLY A 27 5.51 -18.25 -13.66
C GLY A 27 5.04 -18.17 -12.23
N ALA A 28 5.11 -19.29 -11.51
CA ALA A 28 5.38 -19.20 -10.08
C ALA A 28 6.55 -18.21 -9.94
N SER A 29 6.38 -17.12 -9.19
CA SER A 29 7.50 -16.25 -8.87
C SER A 29 8.60 -17.17 -8.36
N LEU A 30 9.75 -17.21 -9.03
CA LEU A 30 10.86 -18.00 -8.54
C LEU A 30 11.05 -17.60 -7.07
N ALA A 31 11.21 -18.59 -6.19
CA ALA A 31 11.46 -18.37 -4.78
C ALA A 31 12.71 -17.49 -4.62
N GLN A 32 12.54 -16.18 -4.44
CA GLN A 32 13.63 -15.21 -4.30
C GLN A 32 13.60 -14.59 -2.91
N HIS A 33 14.81 -14.38 -2.37
CA HIS A 33 15.06 -13.62 -1.17
C HIS A 33 16.44 -12.97 -1.29
N LEU A 34 16.71 -11.96 -0.47
CA LEU A 34 18.06 -11.42 -0.31
C LEU A 34 18.80 -12.27 0.73
N SER A 35 19.93 -12.87 0.34
CA SER A 35 20.81 -13.54 1.29
C SER A 35 21.55 -12.52 2.15
N LEU A 36 22.12 -12.95 3.28
CA LEU A 36 22.99 -12.10 4.11
C LEU A 36 24.14 -11.48 3.31
N ALA A 37 24.69 -12.19 2.33
CA ALA A 37 25.74 -11.68 1.46
C ALA A 37 25.20 -10.56 0.54
N ASP A 38 23.98 -10.70 0.03
CA ASP A 38 23.33 -9.67 -0.78
C ASP A 38 23.08 -8.41 0.04
N VAL A 39 22.54 -8.56 1.26
CA VAL A 39 22.27 -7.43 2.16
C VAL A 39 23.55 -6.65 2.46
N ASN A 40 24.63 -7.35 2.82
CA ASN A 40 25.92 -6.70 3.09
C ASN A 40 26.50 -6.01 1.84
N ARG A 41 26.32 -6.59 0.66
CA ARG A 41 26.78 -6.00 -0.59
C ARG A 41 26.02 -4.72 -0.94
N VAL A 42 24.70 -4.74 -0.83
CA VAL A 42 23.84 -3.56 -1.07
C VAL A 42 24.24 -2.41 -0.14
N VAL A 43 24.43 -2.69 1.15
CA VAL A 43 24.88 -1.71 2.14
C VAL A 43 26.29 -1.19 1.83
N ALA A 44 27.24 -2.09 1.50
CA ALA A 44 28.62 -1.72 1.18
C ALA A 44 28.69 -0.74 0.00
N GLN A 45 27.94 -1.03 -1.06
CA GLN A 45 27.87 -0.24 -2.28
C GLN A 45 27.38 1.18 -2.01
N ALA A 46 26.27 1.32 -1.28
CA ALA A 46 25.73 2.62 -0.89
C ALA A 46 26.69 3.36 0.07
N ALA A 47 27.22 2.69 1.08
CA ALA A 47 28.15 3.31 2.03
C ALA A 47 29.46 3.80 1.38
N GLN A 48 29.97 3.07 0.38
CA GLN A 48 31.14 3.50 -0.41
C GLN A 48 30.84 4.76 -1.22
N GLU A 49 29.68 4.82 -1.88
CA GLU A 49 29.27 5.99 -2.66
C GLU A 49 29.07 7.21 -1.76
N ALA A 50 28.41 7.03 -0.61
CA ALA A 50 28.25 8.06 0.41
C ALA A 50 29.60 8.61 0.89
N ALA A 51 30.58 7.73 1.14
CA ALA A 51 31.93 8.13 1.54
C ALA A 51 32.67 8.88 0.42
N ALA A 52 32.57 8.44 -0.83
CA ALA A 52 33.18 9.10 -1.99
C ALA A 52 32.64 10.51 -2.22
N ARG A 53 31.39 10.76 -1.81
CA ARG A 53 30.72 12.07 -1.87
C ARG A 53 30.96 12.96 -0.66
N ASN A 54 31.62 12.46 0.38
CA ASN A 54 31.68 13.13 1.68
C ASN A 54 30.26 13.45 2.23
N ALA A 55 29.31 12.54 2.03
CA ALA A 55 27.92 12.65 2.46
C ALA A 55 27.54 11.39 3.28
N PRO A 56 27.94 11.30 4.55
CA PRO A 56 27.59 10.16 5.40
C PRO A 56 26.08 9.94 5.47
N ALA A 57 25.65 8.69 5.31
CA ALA A 57 24.24 8.35 5.15
C ALA A 57 23.74 7.32 6.17
N THR A 58 22.43 7.31 6.39
CA THR A 58 21.67 6.21 6.98
C THR A 58 21.07 5.39 5.84
N ILE A 59 21.36 4.09 5.80
CA ILE A 59 20.96 3.17 4.74
C ILE A 59 20.11 2.06 5.34
N ALA A 60 18.95 1.78 4.77
CA ALA A 60 18.08 0.67 5.16
C ALA A 60 17.88 -0.30 3.99
N VAL A 61 17.81 -1.60 4.31
CA VAL A 61 17.49 -2.66 3.35
C VAL A 61 16.33 -3.48 3.90
N THR A 62 15.30 -3.71 3.08
CA THR A 62 14.15 -4.54 3.43
C THR A 62 13.99 -5.70 2.46
N ASP A 63 13.39 -6.80 2.90
CA ASP A 63 12.93 -7.84 1.98
C ASP A 63 11.59 -7.48 1.31
N ARG A 64 11.10 -8.39 0.45
CA ARG A 64 9.88 -8.22 -0.35
C ARG A 64 8.64 -7.93 0.50
N VAL A 65 8.55 -8.48 1.71
CA VAL A 65 7.42 -8.31 2.62
C VAL A 65 7.72 -7.32 3.74
N GLY A 66 8.82 -6.57 3.63
CA GLY A 66 9.15 -5.41 4.45
C GLY A 66 9.88 -5.73 5.74
N ASN A 67 10.40 -6.95 5.92
CA ASN A 67 11.31 -7.21 7.05
C ASN A 67 12.55 -6.34 6.88
N VAL A 68 12.92 -5.59 7.91
CA VAL A 68 14.13 -4.75 7.90
C VAL A 68 15.35 -5.65 8.11
N LEU A 69 16.10 -5.88 7.04
CA LEU A 69 17.23 -6.79 7.01
C LEU A 69 18.51 -6.16 7.53
N ALA A 70 18.65 -4.86 7.36
CA ALA A 70 19.76 -4.07 7.88
C ALA A 70 19.37 -2.59 7.98
N VAL A 71 19.89 -1.92 9.00
CA VAL A 71 19.99 -0.46 9.06
C VAL A 71 21.43 -0.11 9.38
N TYR A 72 22.07 0.65 8.51
CA TYR A 72 23.48 1.02 8.58
C TYR A 72 23.60 2.54 8.66
N GLN A 73 24.12 3.05 9.78
CA GLN A 73 24.27 4.48 10.00
C GLN A 73 25.76 4.85 10.00
N MET A 74 26.19 5.61 8.98
CA MET A 74 27.57 6.07 8.90
C MET A 74 27.85 7.13 9.97
N PRO A 75 29.08 7.15 10.55
CA PRO A 75 29.49 8.25 11.41
C PRO A 75 29.34 9.61 10.72
N GLY A 76 28.64 10.54 11.37
CA GLY A 76 28.36 11.87 10.83
C GLY A 76 27.09 11.97 9.97
N ALA A 77 26.36 10.88 9.76
CA ALA A 77 25.06 10.94 9.08
C ALA A 77 24.04 11.75 9.90
N PRO A 78 23.11 12.48 9.26
CA PRO A 78 22.07 13.21 9.98
C PRO A 78 21.28 12.27 10.92
N PRO A 79 21.14 12.60 12.21
CA PRO A 79 20.43 11.73 13.15
C PRO A 79 18.91 11.78 12.97
N THR A 80 18.40 12.88 12.41
CA THR A 80 16.98 13.15 12.22
C THR A 80 16.73 13.80 10.87
N VAL A 81 15.49 13.73 10.38
CA VAL A 81 15.05 14.41 9.16
C VAL A 81 14.09 15.56 9.43
N LYS A 82 13.98 16.47 8.47
CA LYS A 82 12.86 17.40 8.33
C LYS A 82 11.89 16.87 7.28
N VAL A 83 10.64 16.61 7.68
CA VAL A 83 9.55 16.32 6.75
C VAL A 83 9.11 17.63 6.10
N THR A 84 9.10 17.71 4.77
CA THR A 84 8.70 18.95 4.09
C THR A 84 8.21 18.75 2.66
N SER A 85 7.14 19.46 2.27
CA SER A 85 6.75 19.56 0.85
C SER A 85 7.53 20.60 0.05
N GLY A 86 8.51 21.27 0.66
CA GLY A 86 9.17 22.45 0.08
C GLY A 86 8.32 23.72 0.09
N ARG A 87 7.06 23.64 0.55
CA ARG A 87 6.14 24.77 0.73
C ARG A 87 6.05 25.18 2.20
N THR A 88 5.55 26.38 2.46
CA THR A 88 5.29 26.90 3.81
C THR A 88 3.98 26.32 4.37
N VAL A 89 3.94 25.00 4.57
CA VAL A 89 2.82 24.25 5.16
C VAL A 89 3.30 23.71 6.51
N PHE A 90 2.52 23.95 7.57
CA PHE A 90 2.82 23.54 8.95
C PHE A 90 1.62 22.86 9.59
N THR A 91 1.03 21.92 8.85
CA THR A 91 -0.13 21.13 9.27
C THR A 91 0.12 19.67 8.91
N GLY A 92 -0.57 18.73 9.56
CA GLY A 92 -0.36 17.30 9.31
C GLY A 92 1.00 16.85 9.86
N ILE A 93 1.88 16.36 8.98
CA ILE A 93 3.29 16.09 9.34
C ILE A 93 4.28 16.97 8.54
N ASP A 94 3.79 17.89 7.71
CA ASP A 94 4.62 18.82 6.96
C ASP A 94 5.24 19.87 7.90
N GLY A 95 6.57 20.04 7.81
CA GLY A 95 7.33 20.92 8.69
C GLY A 95 7.86 20.24 9.97
N LEU A 96 7.53 18.97 10.21
CA LEU A 96 8.05 18.18 11.34
C LEU A 96 9.57 18.04 11.23
N ALA A 97 10.31 18.59 12.21
CA ALA A 97 11.77 18.61 12.20
C ALA A 97 12.36 18.22 13.57
N GLY A 98 13.55 17.60 13.55
CA GLY A 98 14.33 17.29 14.77
C GLY A 98 13.80 16.14 15.63
N VAL A 99 12.64 15.58 15.30
CA VAL A 99 12.03 14.47 16.07
C VAL A 99 12.04 13.15 15.33
N VAL A 100 11.92 13.15 14.00
CA VAL A 100 11.87 11.95 13.16
C VAL A 100 13.29 11.40 12.95
N PRO A 101 13.63 10.19 13.43
CA PRO A 101 14.93 9.57 13.16
C PRO A 101 15.18 9.36 11.67
N SER A 102 16.42 9.56 11.21
CA SER A 102 16.80 9.24 9.82
C SER A 102 16.65 7.74 9.51
N THR A 103 16.72 6.87 10.52
CA THR A 103 16.47 5.42 10.38
C THR A 103 15.02 5.13 9.97
N LEU A 104 14.03 5.85 10.51
CA LEU A 104 12.63 5.67 10.13
C LEU A 104 12.35 6.14 8.71
N ALA A 105 12.96 7.25 8.30
CA ALA A 105 12.87 7.77 6.94
C ALA A 105 13.53 6.81 5.93
N ALA A 106 14.73 6.30 6.21
CA ALA A 106 15.42 5.33 5.37
C ALA A 106 14.63 4.01 5.23
N ILE A 107 14.06 3.48 6.33
CA ILE A 107 13.19 2.29 6.28
C ILE A 107 11.95 2.58 5.41
N SER A 108 11.30 3.74 5.57
CA SER A 108 10.11 4.10 4.79
C SER A 108 10.41 4.18 3.29
N LYS A 109 11.58 4.71 2.90
CA LYS A 109 12.07 4.70 1.51
C LYS A 109 12.32 3.26 0.99
N ALA A 110 12.94 2.40 1.80
CA ALA A 110 13.23 1.01 1.44
C ALA A 110 11.96 0.19 1.23
N VAL A 111 11.01 0.29 2.17
CA VAL A 111 9.69 -0.37 2.07
C VAL A 111 8.95 0.11 0.81
N THR A 112 9.01 1.40 0.50
CA THR A 112 8.34 1.96 -0.68
C THR A 112 8.87 1.33 -1.98
N GLY A 113 10.19 1.23 -2.13
CA GLY A 113 10.80 0.53 -3.27
C GLY A 113 10.35 -0.93 -3.34
N ALA A 114 10.38 -1.65 -2.21
CA ALA A 114 9.98 -3.06 -2.15
C ALA A 114 8.49 -3.29 -2.44
N TYR A 115 7.62 -2.35 -2.09
CA TYR A 115 6.18 -2.57 -2.05
C TYR A 115 5.44 -2.10 -3.29
N LEU A 116 5.87 -0.99 -3.91
CA LEU A 116 5.25 -0.45 -5.13
C LEU A 116 5.57 -1.27 -6.38
N SER A 117 6.65 -2.05 -6.34
CA SER A 117 7.15 -2.82 -7.48
C SER A 117 6.57 -4.24 -7.55
N SER A 118 6.65 -4.81 -8.75
CA SER A 118 6.25 -6.18 -9.07
C SER A 118 7.19 -6.79 -10.13
N SER A 119 6.91 -8.00 -10.59
CA SER A 119 7.65 -8.58 -11.72
C SER A 119 7.30 -7.92 -13.06
N GLY A 120 6.22 -7.12 -13.12
CA GLY A 120 5.78 -6.40 -14.32
C GLY A 120 6.05 -4.89 -14.30
N ASN A 121 6.48 -4.32 -13.17
CA ASN A 121 6.86 -2.92 -13.03
C ASN A 121 7.89 -2.72 -11.92
N ALA A 122 8.72 -1.70 -12.09
CA ALA A 122 9.68 -1.25 -11.10
C ALA A 122 9.46 0.25 -10.85
N PHE A 123 8.97 0.57 -9.65
CA PHE A 123 8.69 1.92 -9.21
C PHE A 123 9.61 2.27 -8.03
N SER A 124 10.19 3.46 -8.10
CA SER A 124 11.00 4.03 -7.03
C SER A 124 10.16 5.00 -6.19
N THR A 125 10.77 5.52 -5.14
CA THR A 125 10.25 6.69 -4.40
C THR A 125 10.06 7.93 -5.28
N ARG A 126 10.87 8.14 -6.33
CA ARG A 126 10.65 9.22 -7.31
C ARG A 126 9.39 8.99 -8.14
N THR A 127 9.11 7.73 -8.49
CA THR A 127 7.82 7.37 -9.11
C THR A 127 6.67 7.71 -8.17
N ALA A 128 6.80 7.35 -6.88
CA ALA A 128 5.81 7.68 -5.86
C ALA A 128 5.61 9.20 -5.75
N SER A 129 6.69 9.99 -5.71
CA SER A 129 6.63 11.46 -5.69
C SER A 129 5.71 12.03 -6.75
N GLN A 130 5.88 11.58 -8.00
CA GLN A 130 5.12 12.10 -9.14
C GLN A 130 3.61 11.81 -9.04
N ILE A 131 3.22 10.67 -8.46
CA ILE A 131 1.84 10.15 -8.53
C ILE A 131 1.00 10.39 -7.27
N VAL A 132 1.53 11.11 -6.28
CA VAL A 132 0.83 11.44 -5.02
C VAL A 132 0.45 12.92 -4.88
N GLN A 133 0.86 13.75 -5.83
CA GLN A 133 0.72 15.20 -5.77
C GLN A 133 -0.66 15.70 -6.23
N GLU A 134 -0.90 17.00 -6.04
CA GLU A 134 -2.16 17.67 -6.37
C GLU A 134 -2.52 17.60 -7.84
N ASN A 135 -1.51 17.50 -8.71
CA ASN A 135 -1.64 17.36 -10.15
C ASN A 135 -0.75 16.19 -10.62
N PHE A 136 -1.17 15.51 -11.68
CA PHE A 136 -0.41 14.51 -12.41
C PHE A 136 -0.19 15.02 -13.82
N ASN A 137 0.93 15.65 -14.15
CA ASN A 137 2.17 15.78 -13.39
C ASN A 137 2.21 16.95 -12.39
N PRO A 138 3.14 16.93 -11.42
CA PRO A 138 3.47 18.09 -10.60
C PRO A 138 3.80 19.32 -11.44
N GLY A 139 3.31 20.49 -11.03
CA GLY A 139 3.52 21.76 -11.73
C GLY A 139 2.66 21.97 -12.98
N GLU A 140 1.96 20.95 -13.50
CA GLU A 140 0.99 21.15 -14.57
C GLU A 140 -0.20 21.99 -14.09
N ARG A 141 -0.87 22.68 -15.02
CA ARG A 141 -2.13 23.37 -14.78
C ARG A 141 -3.23 22.67 -15.52
N ILE A 142 -4.44 22.70 -14.97
CA ILE A 142 -5.61 22.10 -15.60
C ILE A 142 -5.43 20.57 -15.78
N ALA A 143 -4.87 19.92 -14.77
CA ALA A 143 -4.64 18.47 -14.72
C ALA A 143 -5.20 17.92 -13.42
N GLY A 144 -5.77 16.71 -13.46
CA GLY A 144 -6.20 16.03 -12.24
C GLY A 144 -4.99 15.59 -11.40
N GLY A 145 -5.21 15.31 -10.12
CA GLY A 145 -4.21 14.81 -9.20
C GLY A 145 -3.74 13.40 -9.47
N GLY A 146 -2.59 13.08 -8.88
CA GLY A 146 -1.93 11.78 -8.93
C GLY A 146 -2.87 10.58 -8.75
N PRO A 147 -2.68 9.47 -9.52
CA PRO A 147 -3.54 8.30 -9.39
C PRO A 147 -3.48 7.66 -8.01
N LEU A 148 -2.35 7.79 -7.28
CA LEU A 148 -2.18 7.26 -5.93
C LEU A 148 -2.11 8.37 -4.87
N PHE A 149 -2.75 9.51 -5.14
CA PHE A 149 -2.95 10.58 -4.15
C PHE A 149 -3.35 10.02 -2.77
N GLY A 150 -2.55 10.31 -1.74
CA GLY A 150 -2.78 9.87 -0.37
C GLY A 150 -2.34 8.43 -0.05
N VAL A 151 -1.64 7.72 -0.94
CA VAL A 151 -1.11 6.38 -0.65
C VAL A 151 -0.04 6.38 0.44
N GLN A 152 0.59 7.52 0.72
CA GLN A 152 1.57 7.66 1.80
C GLN A 152 0.98 7.22 3.14
N PHE A 153 -0.31 7.44 3.38
CA PHE A 153 -0.97 7.06 4.64
C PHE A 153 -1.58 5.66 4.58
N SER A 154 -0.75 4.72 4.13
CA SER A 154 -0.98 3.27 4.16
C SER A 154 0.25 2.59 4.73
N GLN A 155 0.18 1.28 4.99
CA GLN A 155 1.26 0.51 5.61
C GLN A 155 1.65 1.08 6.98
N LEU A 156 0.69 1.66 7.71
CA LEU A 156 0.96 2.46 8.90
C LEU A 156 1.40 1.58 10.10
N PRO A 157 2.16 2.14 11.07
CA PRO A 157 2.61 1.42 12.27
C PRO A 157 1.50 0.88 13.17
N CYS A 158 0.36 1.56 13.14
CA CYS A 158 -0.85 1.29 13.92
C CYS A 158 -1.84 0.36 13.22
N SER A 159 -1.57 -0.05 11.98
CA SER A 159 -2.50 -0.90 11.22
C SER A 159 -2.72 -2.22 11.94
N ASP A 160 -3.98 -2.64 12.02
CA ASP A 160 -4.39 -3.94 12.57
C ASP A 160 -4.10 -5.12 11.62
N LEU A 161 -3.58 -4.84 10.41
CA LEU A 161 -3.16 -5.83 9.44
C LEU A 161 -1.64 -6.01 9.42
N ASN A 162 -0.88 -4.93 9.57
CA ASN A 162 0.58 -4.95 9.40
C ASN A 162 1.26 -5.61 10.60
N ARG A 163 2.23 -6.49 10.31
CA ARG A 163 2.95 -7.25 11.34
C ARG A 163 4.08 -6.42 11.94
N ARG A 164 4.33 -6.63 13.23
CA ARG A 164 5.38 -5.97 14.00
C ARG A 164 6.65 -6.84 14.09
N PHE A 165 7.77 -6.21 14.36
CA PHE A 165 9.00 -6.87 14.78
C PHE A 165 9.19 -6.61 16.28
N PHE A 166 9.67 -7.62 17.00
CA PHE A 166 9.87 -7.57 18.45
C PHE A 166 11.37 -7.65 18.73
N ASN A 167 11.93 -6.57 19.28
CA ASN A 167 13.35 -6.53 19.62
C ASN A 167 13.69 -7.50 20.76
N GLY A 168 14.84 -8.16 20.65
CA GLY A 168 15.40 -9.00 21.71
C GLY A 168 14.51 -10.17 22.14
N ALA A 169 13.48 -10.54 21.37
CA ALA A 169 12.54 -11.57 21.74
C ALA A 169 13.18 -12.97 21.63
N ILE A 170 13.17 -13.72 22.75
CA ILE A 170 13.76 -15.05 22.84
C ILE A 170 12.74 -16.03 23.47
N PRO A 171 12.24 -17.03 22.72
CA PRO A 171 12.42 -17.22 21.28
C PRO A 171 11.68 -16.13 20.46
N PRO A 172 12.12 -15.87 19.21
CA PRO A 172 11.38 -15.05 18.25
C PRO A 172 9.89 -15.45 18.15
N PRO A 173 8.93 -14.51 18.20
CA PRO A 173 7.54 -14.82 17.95
C PRO A 173 7.36 -15.48 16.58
N PRO A 174 6.43 -16.44 16.41
CA PRO A 174 6.25 -17.17 15.16
C PRO A 174 5.99 -16.28 13.92
N ASP A 175 5.45 -15.07 14.14
CA ASP A 175 5.12 -14.08 13.10
C ASP A 175 6.20 -12.99 12.94
N GLN A 176 7.34 -13.07 13.63
CA GLN A 176 8.37 -12.01 13.65
C GLN A 176 8.90 -11.65 12.26
N PHE A 177 8.96 -12.60 11.33
CA PHE A 177 9.45 -12.37 9.95
C PHE A 177 8.35 -12.46 8.88
N ARG A 178 7.08 -12.55 9.28
CA ARG A 178 5.95 -12.60 8.36
C ARG A 178 5.42 -11.19 8.12
N GLY A 179 5.11 -10.89 6.85
CA GLY A 179 4.58 -9.60 6.45
C GLY A 179 3.10 -9.61 6.05
N PRO A 180 2.60 -8.50 5.50
CA PRO A 180 3.34 -7.26 5.29
C PRO A 180 3.77 -6.62 6.61
N LYS A 181 4.96 -6.02 6.62
CA LYS A 181 5.48 -5.26 7.76
C LYS A 181 5.07 -3.80 7.63
N ARG A 182 4.87 -3.15 8.77
CA ARG A 182 4.60 -1.71 8.84
C ARG A 182 5.75 -0.90 8.25
N SER A 183 5.43 0.20 7.58
CA SER A 183 6.34 1.29 7.26
C SER A 183 6.27 2.37 8.35
N PRO A 184 7.40 2.88 8.87
CA PRO A 184 7.40 3.85 9.97
C PRO A 184 6.62 5.14 9.70
N LEU A 185 6.74 5.70 8.49
CA LEU A 185 6.11 6.95 8.09
C LEU A 185 5.06 6.74 6.99
N GLY A 186 4.64 5.49 6.78
CA GLY A 186 3.89 5.09 5.60
C GLY A 186 4.76 5.07 4.34
N LEU A 187 4.17 5.16 3.14
CA LEU A 187 4.94 5.16 1.90
C LEU A 187 5.58 6.53 1.61
N SER A 188 6.80 6.51 1.07
CA SER A 188 7.63 7.68 0.88
C SER A 188 7.50 8.26 -0.53
N ALA A 189 7.39 9.58 -0.61
CA ALA A 189 7.52 10.36 -1.83
C ALA A 189 8.94 10.91 -2.03
N ASP A 190 9.84 10.63 -1.09
CA ASP A 190 11.16 11.25 -1.03
C ASP A 190 12.20 10.40 -1.76
N ALA A 191 12.94 10.98 -2.69
CA ALA A 191 13.90 10.25 -3.53
C ALA A 191 14.97 9.53 -2.69
N GLY A 192 15.51 8.40 -3.17
CA GLY A 192 16.44 7.59 -2.38
C GLY A 192 15.94 6.20 -1.98
N GLY A 193 14.75 5.81 -2.42
CA GLY A 193 14.23 4.44 -2.31
C GLY A 193 14.09 3.72 -3.65
N PHE A 194 14.71 2.55 -3.79
CA PHE A 194 14.66 1.69 -4.99
C PHE A 194 14.27 0.24 -4.69
N PRO A 195 13.56 -0.44 -5.61
CA PRO A 195 13.38 -1.88 -5.53
C PRO A 195 14.68 -2.64 -5.82
N LEU A 196 14.85 -3.79 -5.16
CA LEU A 196 15.94 -4.73 -5.39
C LEU A 196 15.38 -6.01 -6.02
N TYR A 197 15.98 -6.45 -7.13
CA TYR A 197 15.59 -7.62 -7.89
C TYR A 197 16.66 -8.71 -7.80
N VAL A 198 16.21 -9.96 -7.66
CA VAL A 198 17.05 -11.15 -7.78
C VAL A 198 16.40 -12.02 -8.85
N ASN A 199 17.17 -12.43 -9.86
CA ASN A 199 16.68 -13.27 -10.96
C ASN A 199 15.39 -12.74 -11.63
N GLY A 200 15.26 -11.41 -11.76
CA GLY A 200 14.11 -10.76 -12.42
C GLY A 200 12.83 -10.65 -11.57
N ALA A 201 12.84 -11.07 -10.31
CA ALA A 201 11.73 -10.87 -9.37
C ALA A 201 12.13 -9.92 -8.24
N VAL A 202 11.17 -9.13 -7.74
CA VAL A 202 11.39 -8.21 -6.61
C VAL A 202 11.69 -9.03 -5.36
N ALA A 203 12.85 -8.80 -4.76
CA ALA A 203 13.32 -9.47 -3.55
C ALA A 203 13.32 -8.54 -2.32
N GLY A 204 13.28 -7.23 -2.53
CA GLY A 204 13.35 -6.25 -1.46
C GLY A 204 13.45 -4.81 -1.94
N GLY A 205 13.98 -3.94 -1.09
CA GLY A 205 14.21 -2.53 -1.39
C GLY A 205 15.35 -1.95 -0.58
N ILE A 206 15.96 -0.89 -1.09
CA ILE A 206 16.94 -0.04 -0.42
C ILE A 206 16.35 1.35 -0.21
N GLY A 207 16.65 1.98 0.92
CA GLY A 207 16.28 3.36 1.22
C GLY A 207 17.44 4.10 1.86
N VAL A 208 17.67 5.36 1.48
CA VAL A 208 18.82 6.16 1.94
C VAL A 208 18.37 7.54 2.42
N ILE A 209 19.00 8.01 3.50
CA ILE A 209 18.94 9.39 3.99
C ILE A 209 20.36 9.90 4.23
N ALA A 210 20.79 10.91 3.50
CA ALA A 210 22.09 11.56 3.61
C ALA A 210 21.96 13.08 3.81
N ASP A 211 20.92 13.70 3.26
CA ASP A 211 20.72 15.15 3.31
C ASP A 211 19.92 15.65 4.54
N GLY A 212 19.25 14.73 5.26
CA GLY A 212 18.43 15.05 6.43
C GLY A 212 17.04 15.61 6.08
N ILE A 213 16.55 15.37 4.87
CA ILE A 213 15.23 15.77 4.39
C ILE A 213 14.38 14.51 4.18
N TYR A 214 13.09 14.63 4.46
CA TYR A 214 12.06 13.67 4.03
C TYR A 214 11.02 14.44 3.23
N GLY A 215 11.27 14.57 1.93
CA GLY A 215 10.55 15.47 1.06
C GLY A 215 9.80 14.80 -0.09
N LEU A 216 9.68 15.57 -1.17
CA LEU A 216 9.14 15.13 -2.44
C LEU A 216 9.72 16.00 -3.56
N ASP A 217 9.82 15.43 -4.75
CA ASP A 217 10.17 16.16 -5.97
C ASP A 217 8.90 16.81 -6.56
N SER A 218 8.81 18.13 -6.48
CA SER A 218 7.68 18.92 -7.00
C SER A 218 7.89 19.43 -8.43
N ASN A 219 9.05 19.16 -9.05
CA ASN A 219 9.40 19.65 -10.37
C ASN A 219 9.82 18.50 -11.30
N VAL A 220 8.86 17.92 -12.02
CA VAL A 220 9.19 16.86 -12.98
C VAL A 220 9.69 17.38 -14.33
N LEU A 221 10.13 18.63 -14.43
CA LEU A 221 10.65 19.22 -15.68
C LEU A 221 12.18 19.32 -15.72
N ASP A 222 12.87 19.19 -14.60
CA ASP A 222 14.33 19.19 -14.52
C ASP A 222 14.89 17.78 -14.31
N THR A 223 16.20 17.67 -14.11
CA THR A 223 16.87 16.45 -13.66
C THR A 223 17.73 16.87 -12.50
N ASP A 224 17.32 16.50 -11.28
CA ASP A 224 18.04 16.90 -10.07
C ASP A 224 19.21 15.94 -9.77
N ALA A 225 20.10 16.38 -8.89
CA ALA A 225 21.23 15.60 -8.39
C ALA A 225 21.01 15.27 -6.92
N ASP A 226 19.90 14.60 -6.63
CA ASP A 226 19.53 14.18 -5.27
C ASP A 226 20.57 13.23 -4.66
N THR A 227 21.09 13.57 -3.48
CA THR A 227 22.19 12.82 -2.87
C THR A 227 21.73 11.46 -2.34
N ASP A 228 20.52 11.39 -1.79
CA ASP A 228 19.94 10.15 -1.29
C ASP A 228 19.71 9.16 -2.44
N GLU A 229 19.17 9.65 -3.56
CA GLU A 229 18.94 8.88 -4.78
C GLU A 229 20.24 8.32 -5.36
N ILE A 230 21.27 9.13 -5.51
CA ILE A 230 22.53 8.66 -6.12
C ILE A 230 23.20 7.60 -5.24
N ILE A 231 23.20 7.79 -3.92
CA ILE A 231 23.75 6.81 -2.97
C ILE A 231 22.92 5.52 -2.99
N ALA A 232 21.59 5.61 -3.01
CA ALA A 232 20.72 4.45 -3.11
C ALA A 232 20.92 3.69 -4.43
N LEU A 233 21.10 4.41 -5.55
CA LEU A 233 21.34 3.83 -6.86
C LEU A 233 22.61 2.97 -6.87
N ALA A 234 23.68 3.40 -6.18
CA ALA A 234 24.91 2.60 -6.05
C ALA A 234 24.62 1.22 -5.43
N GLY A 235 23.76 1.17 -4.41
CA GLY A 235 23.32 -0.06 -3.73
C GLY A 235 22.50 -1.01 -4.60
N THR A 236 21.99 -0.53 -5.75
CA THR A 236 21.23 -1.38 -6.69
C THR A 236 22.12 -2.13 -7.67
N VAL A 237 23.43 -1.88 -7.71
CA VAL A 237 24.33 -2.48 -8.72
C VAL A 237 24.47 -3.99 -8.53
N GLY A 238 23.86 -4.74 -9.44
CA GLY A 238 23.71 -6.21 -9.38
C GLY A 238 22.31 -6.68 -8.97
N TYR A 239 21.45 -5.75 -8.56
CA TYR A 239 20.07 -5.97 -8.10
C TYR A 239 19.07 -5.05 -8.82
N ALA A 240 19.48 -4.38 -9.89
CA ALA A 240 18.63 -3.46 -10.63
C ALA A 240 17.52 -4.22 -11.37
N PRO A 241 16.32 -3.62 -11.52
CA PRO A 241 15.26 -4.17 -12.37
C PRO A 241 15.69 -4.25 -13.83
N ALA A 242 14.99 -5.09 -14.59
CA ALA A 242 15.11 -5.08 -16.04
C ALA A 242 14.62 -3.73 -16.61
N ARG A 243 15.34 -3.21 -17.61
CA ARG A 243 15.10 -1.85 -18.16
C ARG A 243 13.66 -1.67 -18.68
N ASP A 244 13.09 -2.74 -19.21
CA ASP A 244 11.79 -2.79 -19.84
C ASP A 244 10.60 -2.68 -18.86
N ILE A 245 10.82 -2.91 -17.56
CA ILE A 245 9.79 -2.74 -16.52
C ILE A 245 9.98 -1.47 -15.68
N LEU A 246 11.00 -0.65 -15.96
CA LEU A 246 11.22 0.61 -15.26
C LEU A 246 10.05 1.59 -15.48
N ALA A 247 9.85 2.49 -14.51
CA ALA A 247 8.77 3.47 -14.52
C ALA A 247 8.77 4.34 -15.80
N ASP A 248 9.94 4.72 -16.33
CA ASP A 248 10.08 5.49 -17.59
C ASP A 248 9.61 4.74 -18.84
N ARG A 249 9.31 3.45 -18.71
CA ARG A 249 8.71 2.60 -19.75
C ARG A 249 7.23 2.35 -19.58
N ILE A 250 6.65 2.84 -18.49
CA ILE A 250 5.23 2.68 -18.17
C ILE A 250 4.52 4.01 -18.41
N THR A 251 3.35 3.93 -19.05
CA THR A 251 2.52 5.10 -19.31
C THR A 251 1.21 5.03 -18.55
N VAL A 252 0.83 6.15 -17.96
CA VAL A 252 -0.44 6.35 -17.25
C VAL A 252 -1.06 7.62 -17.82
N GLU A 253 -2.28 7.53 -18.34
CA GLU A 253 -2.95 8.65 -19.02
C GLU A 253 -2.12 9.28 -20.16
N GLY A 254 -1.31 8.47 -20.84
CA GLY A 254 -0.41 8.94 -21.90
C GLY A 254 0.86 9.64 -21.42
N LYS A 255 1.10 9.73 -20.11
CA LYS A 255 2.30 10.32 -19.50
C LYS A 255 3.24 9.22 -19.02
N THR A 256 4.55 9.43 -19.14
CA THR A 256 5.57 8.51 -18.61
C THR A 256 5.85 8.81 -17.14
N LEU A 257 6.14 7.76 -16.37
CA LEU A 257 6.55 7.90 -14.98
C LEU A 257 8.07 8.09 -14.84
N ARG A 258 8.53 8.75 -13.78
CA ARG A 258 9.96 8.90 -13.47
C ARG A 258 10.44 7.75 -12.60
N TYR A 259 11.49 7.06 -13.05
CA TYR A 259 12.15 6.03 -12.26
C TYR A 259 13.30 6.59 -11.44
N SER A 260 14.18 7.37 -12.06
CA SER A 260 15.30 8.03 -11.40
C SER A 260 15.82 9.19 -12.25
N ASP A 261 16.36 10.20 -11.59
CA ASP A 261 17.11 11.28 -12.24
C ASP A 261 18.63 10.98 -12.23
N ALA A 262 19.07 10.12 -11.31
CA ALA A 262 20.41 9.55 -11.27
C ALA A 262 20.61 8.39 -12.27
N GLY A 263 21.84 8.25 -12.78
CA GLY A 263 22.26 7.12 -13.61
C GLY A 263 23.64 6.62 -13.22
N ALA A 264 24.14 5.60 -13.91
CA ALA A 264 25.48 5.04 -13.64
C ALA A 264 26.60 6.11 -13.78
N SER A 265 26.41 7.10 -14.67
CA SER A 265 27.32 8.24 -14.82
C SER A 265 27.30 9.22 -13.64
N SER A 266 26.27 9.16 -12.81
CA SER A 266 26.16 9.99 -11.61
C SER A 266 27.06 9.47 -10.48
N LEU A 267 27.49 8.20 -10.50
CA LEU A 267 28.24 7.56 -9.42
C LEU A 267 29.69 8.06 -9.31
N ALA A 268 30.15 8.30 -8.08
CA ALA A 268 31.50 8.78 -7.77
C ALA A 268 32.47 7.63 -7.44
N ALA A 269 31.96 6.48 -6.99
CA ALA A 269 32.73 5.26 -6.74
C ALA A 269 32.32 4.14 -7.69
N ASN A 270 33.14 3.08 -7.79
CA ASN A 270 32.77 1.84 -8.46
C ASN A 270 32.12 0.87 -7.44
N PRO A 271 30.80 0.65 -7.47
CA PRO A 271 30.11 -0.15 -6.45
C PRO A 271 30.57 -1.61 -6.41
N VAL A 272 31.10 -2.16 -7.50
CA VAL A 272 31.60 -3.55 -7.53
C VAL A 272 32.85 -3.72 -6.66
N SER A 273 33.55 -2.62 -6.36
CA SER A 273 34.77 -2.59 -5.53
C SER A 273 34.52 -2.23 -4.06
N ALA A 274 33.25 -2.17 -3.64
CA ALA A 274 32.90 -1.71 -2.31
C ALA A 274 33.53 -2.58 -1.20
N PRO A 275 34.20 -1.98 -0.20
CA PRO A 275 34.70 -2.72 0.94
C PRO A 275 33.55 -3.24 1.81
N ALA A 276 33.80 -4.30 2.58
CA ALA A 276 32.79 -4.85 3.49
C ALA A 276 32.30 -3.79 4.49
N PRO A 277 31.00 -3.77 4.84
CA PRO A 277 30.47 -2.83 5.82
C PRO A 277 31.10 -3.07 7.21
N LEU A 278 31.40 -1.99 7.92
CA LEU A 278 31.91 -2.08 9.29
C LEU A 278 30.80 -2.55 10.25
N PRO A 279 30.99 -3.66 11.01
CA PRO A 279 29.95 -4.21 11.89
C PRO A 279 29.37 -3.22 12.91
N GLY A 280 30.20 -2.32 13.45
CA GLY A 280 29.77 -1.34 14.47
C GLY A 280 28.83 -0.24 13.99
N ASN A 281 28.60 -0.13 12.68
CA ASN A 281 27.70 0.86 12.10
C ASN A 281 26.30 0.29 11.80
N PHE A 282 26.10 -1.02 11.97
CA PHE A 282 24.75 -1.59 11.96
C PHE A 282 24.05 -1.24 13.27
N VAL A 283 22.87 -0.62 13.16
CA VAL A 283 22.15 -0.07 14.32
C VAL A 283 20.81 -0.77 14.52
N ALA A 284 20.50 -1.09 15.77
CA ALA A 284 19.17 -1.53 16.14
C ALA A 284 18.16 -0.40 15.95
N VAL A 285 16.94 -0.74 15.55
CA VAL A 285 15.82 0.20 15.48
C VAL A 285 14.64 -0.44 16.17
N THR A 286 14.19 0.19 17.25
CA THR A 286 13.08 -0.27 18.08
C THR A 286 11.84 -0.54 17.22
N GLY A 287 11.29 -1.74 17.32
CA GLY A 287 10.13 -2.21 16.55
C GLY A 287 10.43 -2.68 15.12
N TYR A 288 11.71 -2.75 14.70
CA TYR A 288 12.10 -3.04 13.31
C TYR A 288 13.28 -3.99 13.14
N THR A 289 14.36 -3.85 13.92
CA THR A 289 15.55 -4.71 13.81
C THR A 289 16.41 -4.65 15.07
N ASP A 290 17.12 -5.74 15.39
CA ASP A 290 18.07 -5.84 16.50
C ASP A 290 19.48 -5.34 16.16
N GLY A 291 19.72 -4.89 14.93
CA GLY A 291 20.97 -4.28 14.50
C GLY A 291 21.76 -5.15 13.51
N PRO A 292 22.30 -6.31 13.93
CA PRO A 292 23.05 -7.19 13.02
C PRO A 292 22.25 -7.53 11.75
N PRO A 293 22.89 -7.54 10.57
CA PRO A 293 22.20 -7.83 9.32
C PRO A 293 21.72 -9.29 9.27
N VAL A 294 20.56 -9.52 8.64
CA VAL A 294 19.93 -10.84 8.50
C VAL A 294 19.53 -11.14 7.05
N SER A 295 19.33 -12.42 6.72
CA SER A 295 18.75 -12.83 5.43
C SER A 295 17.24 -12.55 5.38
N GLY A 296 16.73 -12.23 4.19
CA GLY A 296 15.30 -12.05 3.95
C GLY A 296 14.51 -13.35 3.83
N GLN A 297 13.19 -13.23 3.84
CA GLN A 297 12.28 -14.36 3.66
C GLN A 297 12.00 -14.62 2.18
N THR A 298 11.83 -15.90 1.83
CA THR A 298 11.39 -16.31 0.49
C THR A 298 9.94 -15.94 0.26
N TYR A 299 9.70 -15.00 -0.65
CA TYR A 299 8.35 -14.60 -1.02
C TYR A 299 7.55 -15.76 -1.64
N GLY A 300 6.27 -15.87 -1.27
CA GLY A 300 5.38 -16.94 -1.72
C GLY A 300 5.49 -18.23 -0.90
N ALA A 301 6.43 -18.29 0.05
CA ALA A 301 6.51 -19.32 1.07
C ALA A 301 5.93 -18.82 2.40
N SER A 302 5.51 -19.76 3.25
CA SER A 302 4.93 -19.47 4.56
C SER A 302 5.79 -18.48 5.37
N GLY A 303 7.11 -18.65 5.40
CA GLY A 303 8.03 -17.75 6.14
C GLY A 303 7.88 -16.25 5.81
N SER A 304 7.46 -15.89 4.61
CA SER A 304 7.19 -14.49 4.23
C SER A 304 5.85 -13.95 4.73
N GLY A 305 4.98 -14.80 5.26
CA GLY A 305 3.59 -14.47 5.61
C GLY A 305 2.64 -14.50 4.41
N VAL A 306 3.12 -14.78 3.21
CA VAL A 306 2.32 -14.86 1.99
C VAL A 306 2.59 -16.18 1.28
N ARG A 307 1.56 -16.97 1.03
CA ARG A 307 1.67 -18.19 0.22
C ARG A 307 0.43 -18.44 -0.63
N ALA A 308 0.56 -19.34 -1.60
CA ALA A 308 -0.57 -19.83 -2.38
C ALA A 308 -1.61 -20.47 -1.43
N ILE A 309 -2.89 -20.29 -1.74
CA ILE A 309 -3.98 -20.99 -1.07
C ILE A 309 -3.79 -22.49 -1.28
N ASN A 310 -3.95 -23.25 -0.20
CA ASN A 310 -3.94 -24.69 -0.19
C ASN A 310 -5.38 -25.20 0.01
N PRO A 311 -6.08 -25.61 -1.06
CA PRO A 311 -7.47 -26.08 -0.99
C PRO A 311 -7.70 -27.27 -0.05
N ALA A 312 -6.64 -28.04 0.24
CA ALA A 312 -6.74 -29.22 1.10
C ALA A 312 -6.73 -28.86 2.59
N THR A 313 -6.10 -27.75 2.99
CA THR A 313 -5.88 -27.41 4.40
C THR A 313 -6.55 -26.11 4.82
N ASP A 314 -6.71 -25.14 3.92
CA ASP A 314 -7.20 -23.80 4.29
C ASP A 314 -8.73 -23.77 4.50
N GLY A 315 -9.43 -24.86 4.21
CA GLY A 315 -10.86 -25.04 4.43
C GLY A 315 -11.73 -24.88 3.17
N ALA A 316 -13.00 -25.24 3.29
CA ALA A 316 -13.92 -25.37 2.15
C ALA A 316 -14.17 -24.05 1.39
N ALA A 317 -14.20 -22.92 2.10
CA ALA A 317 -14.40 -21.61 1.47
C ALA A 317 -13.19 -21.22 0.57
N TYR A 318 -11.98 -21.53 1.01
CA TYR A 318 -10.76 -21.35 0.23
C TYR A 318 -10.69 -22.32 -0.96
N ALA A 319 -11.12 -23.58 -0.77
CA ALA A 319 -11.25 -24.53 -1.87
C ALA A 319 -12.24 -24.04 -2.94
N ASN A 320 -13.37 -23.45 -2.52
CA ASN A 320 -14.34 -22.82 -3.42
C ASN A 320 -13.71 -21.68 -4.22
N VAL A 321 -12.97 -20.77 -3.57
CA VAL A 321 -12.25 -19.69 -4.27
C VAL A 321 -11.26 -20.25 -5.30
N ALA A 322 -10.43 -21.21 -4.90
CA ALA A 322 -9.46 -21.81 -5.82
C ALA A 322 -10.14 -22.48 -7.03
N ALA A 323 -11.24 -23.20 -6.80
CA ALA A 323 -12.01 -23.85 -7.86
C ALA A 323 -12.67 -22.85 -8.81
N LEU A 324 -13.30 -21.80 -8.27
CA LEU A 324 -13.98 -20.78 -9.07
C LEU A 324 -12.98 -19.92 -9.86
N VAL A 325 -11.84 -19.55 -9.27
CA VAL A 325 -10.84 -18.72 -9.96
C VAL A 325 -10.12 -19.51 -11.05
N GLY A 326 -9.77 -20.77 -10.79
CA GLY A 326 -9.08 -21.64 -11.76
C GLY A 326 -7.63 -21.24 -12.04
N ALA A 327 -7.02 -20.46 -11.15
CA ALA A 327 -5.63 -20.02 -11.23
C ALA A 327 -5.02 -19.87 -9.83
N PRO A 328 -3.68 -19.92 -9.68
CA PRO A 328 -3.03 -19.73 -8.38
C PRO A 328 -3.36 -18.37 -7.75
N VAL A 329 -3.92 -18.42 -6.55
CA VAL A 329 -4.25 -17.27 -5.71
C VAL A 329 -3.56 -17.42 -4.36
N PHE A 330 -3.22 -16.30 -3.75
CA PHE A 330 -2.40 -16.23 -2.55
C PHE A 330 -3.20 -15.62 -1.40
N THR A 331 -2.84 -16.01 -0.18
CA THR A 331 -3.41 -15.46 1.05
C THR A 331 -2.29 -15.13 2.03
N LEU A 332 -2.65 -14.41 3.10
CA LEU A 332 -1.77 -14.17 4.24
C LEU A 332 -1.84 -15.35 5.21
N VAL A 333 -0.73 -15.68 5.84
CA VAL A 333 -0.63 -16.78 6.81
C VAL A 333 0.11 -16.38 8.08
N THR A 334 -0.24 -17.07 9.16
CA THR A 334 0.37 -16.97 10.50
C THR A 334 1.54 -17.94 10.67
N GLY A 335 2.26 -17.85 11.79
CA GLY A 335 3.33 -18.74 12.24
C GLY A 335 3.06 -20.23 12.04
N PRO A 336 1.86 -20.72 12.44
CA PRO A 336 1.40 -22.09 12.19
C PRO A 336 1.07 -22.46 10.74
N ASP A 337 1.31 -21.56 9.77
CA ASP A 337 0.91 -21.69 8.35
C ASP A 337 -0.61 -21.70 8.09
N GLU A 338 -1.38 -21.13 9.01
CA GLU A 338 -2.83 -21.00 8.89
C GLU A 338 -3.23 -19.63 8.30
N PRO A 339 -4.32 -19.54 7.51
CA PRO A 339 -4.81 -18.27 6.98
C PRO A 339 -4.96 -17.21 8.07
N TYR A 340 -4.35 -16.04 7.86
CA TYR A 340 -4.36 -14.97 8.86
C TYR A 340 -5.75 -14.37 9.05
N PHE A 341 -6.51 -14.26 7.95
CA PHE A 341 -7.92 -13.92 7.97
C PHE A 341 -8.73 -15.10 7.43
N PRO A 342 -9.11 -16.08 8.27
CA PRO A 342 -9.99 -17.15 7.83
C PRO A 342 -11.32 -16.56 7.33
N MET A 343 -11.94 -17.19 6.32
CA MET A 343 -13.21 -16.67 5.80
C MET A 343 -14.33 -16.86 6.81
N ILE A 344 -14.92 -15.75 7.25
CA ILE A 344 -15.98 -15.73 8.26
C ILE A 344 -17.23 -15.01 7.75
N SER A 345 -18.36 -15.22 8.42
CA SER A 345 -19.57 -14.40 8.21
C SER A 345 -19.40 -13.02 8.85
N GLY A 346 -20.04 -12.01 8.28
CA GLY A 346 -20.06 -10.66 8.84
C GLY A 346 -21.02 -10.48 10.00
N ALA A 347 -20.86 -9.38 10.73
CA ALA A 347 -21.82 -8.93 11.73
C ALA A 347 -23.21 -8.66 11.11
N SER A 348 -24.26 -8.85 11.91
CA SER A 348 -25.64 -8.57 11.51
C SER A 348 -25.93 -7.07 11.56
N ASN A 349 -26.46 -6.52 10.48
CA ASN A 349 -27.06 -5.20 10.41
C ASN A 349 -28.51 -5.33 9.97
N ALA A 350 -29.45 -4.88 10.81
CA ALA A 350 -30.89 -5.02 10.59
C ALA A 350 -31.33 -6.46 10.19
N GLY A 351 -30.70 -7.47 10.78
CA GLY A 351 -30.98 -8.88 10.48
C GLY A 351 -30.34 -9.41 9.19
N GLN A 352 -29.53 -8.62 8.49
CA GLN A 352 -28.79 -9.00 7.30
C GLN A 352 -27.28 -9.10 7.60
N SER A 353 -26.63 -10.13 7.09
CA SER A 353 -25.17 -10.25 7.11
C SER A 353 -24.65 -11.01 5.89
N LEU A 354 -23.36 -10.88 5.62
CA LEU A 354 -22.67 -11.72 4.63
C LEU A 354 -22.38 -13.10 5.23
N SER A 355 -22.81 -14.15 4.54
CA SER A 355 -22.43 -15.52 4.86
C SER A 355 -21.05 -15.87 4.31
N VAL A 356 -20.40 -16.90 4.86
CA VAL A 356 -19.09 -17.39 4.37
C VAL A 356 -19.15 -17.76 2.87
N ASN A 357 -20.25 -18.34 2.41
CA ASN A 357 -20.44 -18.67 1.00
C ASN A 357 -20.45 -17.40 0.13
N GLU A 358 -21.24 -16.39 0.51
CA GLU A 358 -21.29 -15.11 -0.21
C GLU A 358 -19.92 -14.43 -0.25
N VAL A 359 -19.21 -14.39 0.88
CA VAL A 359 -17.84 -13.86 0.97
C VAL A 359 -16.91 -14.58 0.00
N SER A 360 -16.93 -15.92 -0.01
CA SER A 360 -16.08 -16.71 -0.91
C SER A 360 -16.38 -16.48 -2.39
N VAL A 361 -17.66 -16.34 -2.76
CA VAL A 361 -18.07 -16.10 -4.15
C VAL A 361 -17.72 -14.68 -4.59
N ILE A 362 -17.93 -13.66 -3.74
CA ILE A 362 -17.51 -12.28 -4.03
C ILE A 362 -16.00 -12.22 -4.27
N LEU A 363 -15.21 -12.84 -3.39
CA LEU A 363 -13.75 -12.86 -3.50
C LEU A 363 -13.30 -13.55 -4.80
N ALA A 364 -13.89 -14.71 -5.11
CA ALA A 364 -13.57 -15.45 -6.32
C ALA A 364 -13.92 -14.69 -7.59
N GLN A 365 -15.10 -14.05 -7.66
CA GLN A 365 -15.52 -13.31 -8.84
C GLN A 365 -14.66 -12.07 -9.08
N ALA A 366 -14.26 -11.35 -8.03
CA ALA A 366 -13.32 -10.24 -8.16
C ALA A 366 -11.96 -10.72 -8.71
N LEU A 367 -11.39 -11.79 -8.16
CA LEU A 367 -10.12 -12.34 -8.65
C LEU A 367 -10.22 -12.85 -10.10
N ARG A 368 -11.35 -13.43 -10.53
CA ARG A 368 -11.60 -13.79 -11.93
C ARG A 368 -11.61 -12.58 -12.86
N VAL A 369 -12.22 -11.48 -12.43
CA VAL A 369 -12.20 -10.21 -13.20
C VAL A 369 -10.75 -9.72 -13.32
N ALA A 370 -9.99 -9.72 -12.23
CA ALA A 370 -8.59 -9.28 -12.24
C ALA A 370 -7.73 -10.08 -13.22
N ILE A 371 -7.83 -11.41 -13.20
CA ILE A 371 -7.05 -12.30 -14.08
C ILE A 371 -7.46 -12.16 -15.55
N SER A 372 -8.68 -11.72 -15.82
CA SER A 372 -9.16 -11.46 -17.18
C SER A 372 -8.86 -10.03 -17.66
N ALA A 373 -8.58 -9.12 -16.73
CA ALA A 373 -8.36 -7.69 -17.00
C ALA A 373 -6.95 -7.43 -17.54
N ARG A 374 -6.83 -6.49 -18.48
CA ARG A 374 -5.57 -5.93 -18.95
C ARG A 374 -5.00 -5.00 -17.89
N ALA A 375 -3.79 -5.31 -17.43
CA ALA A 375 -3.02 -4.42 -16.56
C ALA A 375 -2.73 -3.07 -17.23
N GLN A 376 -2.78 -1.98 -16.47
CA GLN A 376 -2.37 -0.64 -16.91
C GLN A 376 -0.87 -0.43 -16.73
N ILE A 377 -0.37 -0.83 -15.57
CA ILE A 377 0.96 -0.46 -15.09
C ILE A 377 1.95 -1.61 -15.17
N ARG A 378 1.81 -2.52 -16.15
CA ARG A 378 2.65 -3.72 -16.24
C ARG A 378 3.16 -3.95 -17.65
N ARG A 379 4.40 -4.44 -17.74
CA ARG A 379 5.01 -4.94 -18.97
C ARG A 379 5.44 -6.41 -18.79
N PRO A 380 5.33 -7.27 -19.83
CA PRO A 380 4.83 -6.97 -21.17
C PRO A 380 3.37 -6.54 -21.18
N LEU A 381 2.99 -5.72 -22.16
CA LEU A 381 1.60 -5.32 -22.36
C LEU A 381 0.74 -6.58 -22.57
N SER A 382 -0.56 -6.47 -22.26
CA SER A 382 -1.48 -7.63 -22.26
C SER A 382 -1.16 -8.68 -21.19
N SER A 383 -0.50 -8.27 -20.11
CA SER A 383 -0.45 -9.05 -18.87
C SER A 383 -1.74 -8.87 -18.06
N PRO A 384 -2.16 -9.89 -17.28
CA PRO A 384 -3.29 -9.77 -16.39
C PRO A 384 -3.02 -8.75 -15.28
N ALA A 385 -4.06 -8.04 -14.85
CA ALA A 385 -4.01 -7.17 -13.68
C ALA A 385 -3.61 -7.98 -12.44
N GLN A 386 -2.81 -7.37 -11.56
CA GLN A 386 -2.37 -8.02 -10.32
C GLN A 386 -2.83 -7.20 -9.13
N VAL A 387 -3.71 -7.78 -8.30
CA VAL A 387 -4.39 -7.06 -7.22
C VAL A 387 -4.52 -7.92 -5.96
N THR A 388 -4.65 -7.24 -4.83
CA THR A 388 -5.22 -7.79 -3.60
C THR A 388 -6.67 -7.37 -3.49
N VAL A 389 -7.53 -8.29 -3.04
CA VAL A 389 -8.96 -8.08 -2.79
C VAL A 389 -9.23 -8.36 -1.32
N THR A 390 -9.95 -7.44 -0.67
CA THR A 390 -10.38 -7.56 0.72
C THR A 390 -11.88 -7.33 0.82
N ILE A 391 -12.54 -8.11 1.67
CA ILE A 391 -13.95 -7.96 2.00
C ILE A 391 -14.05 -7.69 3.50
N VAL A 392 -14.83 -6.69 3.88
CA VAL A 392 -15.16 -6.35 5.26
C VAL A 392 -16.68 -6.33 5.46
N ASP A 393 -17.13 -6.48 6.70
CA ASP A 393 -18.52 -6.18 7.07
C ASP A 393 -18.75 -4.68 7.32
N GLY A 394 -19.98 -4.30 7.67
CA GLY A 394 -20.36 -2.91 7.92
C GLY A 394 -19.67 -2.26 9.13
N GLU A 395 -19.02 -3.06 9.98
CA GLU A 395 -18.26 -2.64 11.15
C GLU A 395 -16.75 -2.60 10.89
N GLY A 396 -16.32 -2.91 9.65
CA GLY A 396 -14.91 -2.89 9.25
C GLY A 396 -14.14 -4.16 9.65
N GLN A 397 -14.82 -5.21 10.11
CA GLN A 397 -14.18 -6.50 10.40
C GLN A 397 -13.81 -7.20 9.09
N VAL A 398 -12.58 -7.73 9.01
CA VAL A 398 -12.11 -8.47 7.83
C VAL A 398 -12.81 -9.80 7.72
N LEU A 399 -13.49 -10.04 6.60
CA LEU A 399 -14.19 -11.30 6.32
C LEU A 399 -13.40 -12.21 5.38
N ALA A 400 -12.61 -11.64 4.47
CA ALA A 400 -11.71 -12.37 3.60
C ALA A 400 -10.65 -11.45 2.99
N LEU A 401 -9.49 -12.02 2.68
CA LEU A 401 -8.43 -11.39 1.91
C LEU A 401 -7.75 -12.43 1.04
N ALA A 402 -7.63 -12.16 -0.26
CA ALA A 402 -6.83 -12.96 -1.17
C ALA A 402 -6.29 -12.08 -2.30
N ARG A 403 -5.25 -12.57 -2.97
CA ARG A 403 -4.53 -11.80 -3.99
C ARG A 403 -4.01 -12.66 -5.12
N THR A 404 -3.73 -12.00 -6.24
CA THR A 404 -2.97 -12.61 -7.32
C THR A 404 -1.49 -12.69 -6.94
N SER A 405 -0.73 -13.57 -7.60
CA SER A 405 0.63 -13.95 -7.19
C SER A 405 1.64 -12.80 -7.15
N ASP A 406 1.53 -11.86 -8.07
CA ASP A 406 2.51 -10.77 -8.28
C ASP A 406 1.90 -9.38 -8.01
N ALA A 407 0.82 -9.31 -7.23
CA ALA A 407 0.27 -8.03 -6.80
C ALA A 407 1.32 -7.23 -6.01
N PRO A 408 1.42 -5.91 -6.16
CA PRO A 408 2.23 -5.08 -5.27
C PRO A 408 1.83 -5.29 -3.80
N ILE A 409 2.81 -5.29 -2.88
CA ILE A 409 2.58 -5.61 -1.46
C ILE A 409 1.81 -4.49 -0.76
N PHE A 410 2.03 -3.23 -1.17
CA PHE A 410 1.26 -2.11 -0.62
C PHE A 410 -0.26 -2.32 -0.74
N GLY A 411 -0.67 -3.02 -1.81
CA GLY A 411 -2.07 -3.30 -2.11
C GLY A 411 -2.78 -4.12 -1.03
N ILE A 412 -2.05 -4.83 -0.16
CA ILE A 412 -2.65 -5.65 0.91
C ILE A 412 -3.35 -4.79 1.98
N ASP A 413 -2.67 -3.76 2.48
CA ASP A 413 -3.25 -2.85 3.49
C ASP A 413 -4.21 -1.87 2.80
N VAL A 414 -3.86 -1.39 1.60
CA VAL A 414 -4.68 -0.44 0.84
C VAL A 414 -6.02 -1.05 0.40
N SER A 415 -6.08 -2.32 -0.02
CA SER A 415 -7.37 -2.95 -0.36
C SER A 415 -8.28 -3.02 0.86
N LEU A 416 -7.72 -3.27 2.06
CA LEU A 416 -8.48 -3.22 3.31
C LEU A 416 -8.94 -1.78 3.63
N GLN A 417 -8.06 -0.78 3.54
CA GLN A 417 -8.44 0.62 3.77
C GLN A 417 -9.57 1.06 2.80
N LYS A 418 -9.50 0.69 1.52
CA LYS A 418 -10.54 0.99 0.53
C LYS A 418 -11.88 0.31 0.87
N ALA A 419 -11.85 -0.95 1.29
CA ALA A 419 -13.04 -1.70 1.70
C ALA A 419 -13.73 -1.03 2.91
N ARG A 420 -12.94 -0.70 3.93
CA ARG A 420 -13.38 0.00 5.14
C ARG A 420 -13.89 1.41 4.84
N THR A 421 -13.22 2.14 3.95
CA THR A 421 -13.64 3.48 3.54
C THR A 421 -15.03 3.45 2.90
N ALA A 422 -15.25 2.53 1.95
CA ALA A 422 -16.54 2.41 1.27
C ALA A 422 -17.66 1.97 2.23
N ALA A 423 -17.38 1.03 3.13
CA ALA A 423 -18.32 0.60 4.16
C ALA A 423 -18.65 1.74 5.13
N PHE A 424 -17.63 2.34 5.76
CA PHE A 424 -17.80 3.40 6.76
C PHE A 424 -18.53 4.62 6.21
N MET A 425 -18.10 5.15 5.07
CA MET A 425 -18.67 6.38 4.52
C MET A 425 -20.13 6.20 4.06
N SER A 426 -20.56 4.96 3.81
CA SER A 426 -21.94 4.62 3.42
C SER A 426 -22.86 4.35 4.62
N ARG A 427 -22.34 4.40 5.86
CA ARG A 427 -23.17 4.19 7.05
C ARG A 427 -24.02 5.44 7.35
N PRO A 428 -25.27 5.27 7.81
CA PRO A 428 -26.11 6.39 8.23
C PRO A 428 -25.65 7.05 9.55
N ASP A 429 -24.71 6.46 10.28
CA ASP A 429 -24.12 7.01 11.50
C ASP A 429 -22.67 7.50 11.29
N ALA A 430 -22.21 7.64 10.03
CA ALA A 430 -20.84 8.06 9.73
C ALA A 430 -20.54 9.48 10.25
N ALA A 431 -21.45 10.44 10.03
CA ALA A 431 -21.32 11.79 10.61
C ALA A 431 -21.22 11.72 12.14
N ALA A 432 -22.14 11.00 12.76
CA ALA A 432 -22.22 10.86 14.20
C ALA A 432 -20.98 10.16 14.79
N SER A 433 -20.31 9.30 14.01
CA SER A 433 -19.04 8.66 14.39
C SER A 433 -17.87 9.65 14.34
N LEU A 434 -17.80 10.50 13.30
CA LEU A 434 -16.80 11.56 13.15
C LEU A 434 -16.96 12.68 14.18
N GLU A 435 -18.16 12.85 14.73
CA GLU A 435 -18.49 13.88 15.73
C GLU A 435 -18.40 13.39 17.18
N ASN A 436 -18.09 12.11 17.42
CA ASN A 436 -18.15 11.50 18.75
C ASN A 436 -17.25 12.22 19.80
N PRO A 437 -17.82 12.97 20.76
CA PRO A 437 -17.04 13.76 21.71
C PRO A 437 -16.32 12.91 22.76
N GLY A 438 -16.56 11.59 22.84
CA GLY A 438 -15.80 10.68 23.71
C GLY A 438 -14.43 10.29 23.15
N VAL A 439 -14.17 10.62 21.88
CA VAL A 439 -12.99 10.20 21.12
C VAL A 439 -11.98 11.33 20.91
N PHE A 440 -12.45 12.58 20.77
CA PHE A 440 -11.64 13.73 20.34
C PHE A 440 -11.03 14.65 21.43
N PRO A 441 -11.42 14.61 22.72
CA PRO A 441 -10.78 15.44 23.75
C PRO A 441 -9.30 15.13 23.97
N VAL A 442 -8.86 13.88 23.78
CA VAL A 442 -7.43 13.54 23.92
C VAL A 442 -6.65 13.92 22.66
N ILE A 443 -7.27 13.84 21.49
CA ILE A 443 -6.70 14.39 20.25
C ILE A 443 -6.42 15.88 20.35
N ASN A 444 -7.21 16.66 21.10
CA ASN A 444 -6.90 18.07 21.36
C ASN A 444 -5.64 18.24 22.24
N VAL A 445 -5.37 17.31 23.15
CA VAL A 445 -4.13 17.27 23.94
C VAL A 445 -2.95 16.91 23.05
N THR A 446 -3.10 15.93 22.15
CA THR A 446 -2.12 15.60 21.11
C THR A 446 -1.84 16.76 20.19
N ALA A 447 -2.89 17.42 19.68
CA ALA A 447 -2.80 18.57 18.82
C ALA A 447 -2.12 19.72 19.55
N PHE A 448 -2.34 19.89 20.86
CA PHE A 448 -1.63 20.89 21.67
C PHE A 448 -0.16 20.51 21.94
N ALA A 449 0.14 19.24 22.22
CA ALA A 449 1.50 18.74 22.41
C ALA A 449 2.30 18.84 21.10
N LEU A 450 1.70 18.44 19.98
CA LEU A 450 2.22 18.64 18.64
C LEU A 450 2.35 20.12 18.31
N ASN A 451 1.38 20.97 18.66
CA ASN A 451 1.47 22.41 18.46
C ASN A 451 2.60 23.05 19.30
N SER A 452 2.91 22.46 20.45
CA SER A 452 4.04 22.86 21.30
C SER A 452 5.39 22.39 20.74
N LEU A 453 5.41 21.26 20.03
CA LEU A 453 6.58 20.77 19.30
C LEU A 453 6.73 21.44 17.92
N ILE A 454 5.63 21.85 17.29
CA ILE A 454 5.53 22.44 15.96
C ILE A 454 4.27 23.35 15.88
N PRO A 455 4.41 24.68 15.92
CA PRO A 455 3.27 25.59 15.83
C PRO A 455 2.42 25.37 14.55
N GLY A 456 1.09 25.34 14.66
CA GLY A 456 0.13 25.25 13.53
C GLY A 456 -0.70 23.96 13.43
N HIS A 457 -0.44 22.95 14.28
CA HIS A 457 -0.89 21.57 14.09
C HIS A 457 -2.22 21.22 14.79
N LEU A 458 -3.26 22.06 14.62
CA LEU A 458 -4.61 21.75 15.09
C LEU A 458 -5.40 20.96 14.02
N TYR A 459 -6.02 19.86 14.42
CA TYR A 459 -6.93 19.07 13.60
C TYR A 459 -8.18 18.71 14.40
N PHE A 460 -9.33 18.87 13.77
CA PHE A 460 -10.64 18.67 14.37
C PHE A 460 -11.45 17.75 13.47
N VAL A 461 -11.41 16.45 13.75
CA VAL A 461 -12.05 15.42 12.90
C VAL A 461 -13.54 15.70 12.70
N HIS A 462 -14.21 16.24 13.72
CA HIS A 462 -15.64 16.61 13.65
C HIS A 462 -15.94 17.66 12.56
N ASN A 463 -15.01 18.58 12.26
CA ASN A 463 -15.22 19.61 11.24
C ASN A 463 -15.40 19.02 9.83
N TYR A 464 -14.93 17.80 9.57
CA TYR A 464 -15.13 17.15 8.27
C TYR A 464 -16.57 16.69 8.08
N ALA A 465 -17.30 16.33 9.15
CA ALA A 465 -18.74 16.06 9.07
C ALA A 465 -19.52 17.34 8.74
N ASP A 466 -19.19 18.45 9.39
CA ASP A 466 -19.76 19.77 9.08
C ASP A 466 -19.46 20.21 7.65
N SER A 467 -18.22 20.01 7.20
CA SER A 467 -17.80 20.32 5.83
C SER A 467 -18.59 19.50 4.81
N MET A 468 -18.80 18.21 5.08
CA MET A 468 -19.64 17.35 4.25
C MET A 468 -21.09 17.83 4.19
N ARG A 469 -21.68 18.23 5.32
CA ARG A 469 -23.04 18.81 5.36
C ARG A 469 -23.15 20.11 4.58
N GLY A 470 -22.17 21.00 4.73
CA GLY A 470 -22.11 22.24 3.97
C GLY A 470 -21.95 22.02 2.46
N PHE A 471 -21.28 20.94 2.06
CA PHE A 471 -20.93 20.67 0.67
C PHE A 471 -21.97 19.86 -0.11
N LEU A 472 -22.58 18.86 0.54
CA LEU A 472 -23.51 17.90 -0.08
C LEU A 472 -24.98 18.08 0.35
N GLY A 473 -25.23 18.88 1.40
CA GLY A 473 -26.54 19.07 2.01
C GLY A 473 -26.57 18.62 3.47
N GLN A 474 -27.51 19.18 4.26
CA GLN A 474 -27.52 19.05 5.73
C GLN A 474 -27.58 17.61 6.26
N ASP A 475 -28.10 16.67 5.47
CA ASP A 475 -28.19 15.26 5.85
C ASP A 475 -27.01 14.41 5.35
N ALA A 476 -25.95 15.01 4.82
CA ALA A 476 -24.77 14.28 4.34
C ALA A 476 -24.18 13.37 5.43
N LEU A 477 -23.81 12.14 5.05
CA LEU A 477 -23.33 11.08 5.95
C LEU A 477 -24.36 10.60 7.00
N ALA A 478 -25.61 11.06 6.93
CA ALA A 478 -26.74 10.59 7.72
C ALA A 478 -27.93 10.10 6.87
N ASN A 479 -27.97 10.51 5.59
CA ASN A 479 -29.03 10.20 4.64
C ASN A 479 -28.96 8.78 4.02
N GLY A 480 -27.98 7.96 4.41
CA GLY A 480 -27.78 6.61 3.87
C GLY A 480 -27.28 6.56 2.42
N ALA A 481 -26.75 7.67 1.89
CA ALA A 481 -26.11 7.66 0.58
C ALA A 481 -24.90 6.69 0.54
N ALA A 482 -24.74 5.98 -0.58
CA ALA A 482 -23.68 5.01 -0.79
C ALA A 482 -22.47 5.66 -1.46
N TYR A 483 -21.34 5.65 -0.76
CA TYR A 483 -20.08 6.23 -1.22
C TYR A 483 -19.08 5.12 -1.55
N THR A 484 -18.57 5.13 -2.78
CA THR A 484 -17.40 4.35 -3.15
C THR A 484 -16.12 5.08 -2.76
N ALA A 485 -14.99 4.35 -2.70
CA ALA A 485 -13.68 4.98 -2.49
C ALA A 485 -13.35 6.02 -3.59
N ARG A 486 -13.92 5.87 -4.80
CA ARG A 486 -13.83 6.90 -5.85
C ARG A 486 -14.56 8.17 -5.49
N ALA A 487 -15.80 8.08 -5.01
CA ALA A 487 -16.56 9.26 -4.58
C ALA A 487 -15.82 9.99 -3.45
N VAL A 488 -15.30 9.23 -2.48
CA VAL A 488 -14.48 9.76 -1.37
C VAL A 488 -13.20 10.40 -1.91
N SER A 489 -12.56 9.80 -2.91
CA SER A 489 -11.40 10.38 -3.61
C SER A 489 -11.72 11.72 -4.25
N ASN A 490 -12.89 11.86 -4.90
CA ASN A 490 -13.32 13.15 -5.44
C ASN A 490 -13.48 14.19 -4.32
N LEU A 491 -14.15 13.83 -3.22
CA LEU A 491 -14.39 14.73 -2.08
C LEU A 491 -13.12 15.06 -1.27
N SER A 492 -12.02 14.36 -1.50
CA SER A 492 -10.73 14.54 -0.82
C SER A 492 -9.70 15.32 -1.65
N ARG A 493 -10.12 15.92 -2.78
CA ARG A 493 -9.21 16.69 -3.63
C ARG A 493 -8.91 18.07 -3.06
N PRO A 494 -7.66 18.56 -3.15
CA PRO A 494 -7.33 19.94 -2.81
C PRO A 494 -8.00 20.96 -3.74
N TYR A 495 -8.47 20.51 -4.91
CA TYR A 495 -9.28 21.26 -5.87
C TYR A 495 -10.48 20.40 -6.29
N PHE A 496 -11.71 20.88 -6.08
CA PHE A 496 -12.95 20.18 -6.43
C PHE A 496 -13.83 20.97 -7.42
N PRO A 497 -14.23 20.38 -8.56
CA PRO A 497 -13.65 19.15 -9.11
C PRO A 497 -12.17 19.35 -9.42
N ASP A 498 -11.48 18.23 -9.50
CA ASP A 498 -10.06 18.20 -9.86
C ASP A 498 -9.84 18.74 -11.29
N GLY A 499 -8.62 19.15 -11.62
CA GLY A 499 -8.29 19.67 -12.94
C GLY A 499 -8.56 21.16 -13.14
N VAL A 500 -8.89 21.92 -12.09
CA VAL A 500 -8.90 23.40 -12.13
C VAL A 500 -8.35 23.93 -10.80
N ASN A 501 -7.10 24.40 -10.80
CA ASN A 501 -6.36 24.79 -9.58
C ASN A 501 -6.90 26.06 -8.88
N THR A 502 -7.96 26.70 -9.40
CA THR A 502 -8.65 27.82 -8.73
C THR A 502 -9.91 27.38 -8.00
N ASN A 503 -10.32 26.12 -8.13
CA ASN A 503 -11.48 25.59 -7.45
C ASN A 503 -11.26 25.51 -5.93
N PRO A 504 -12.34 25.57 -5.13
CA PRO A 504 -12.24 25.29 -3.70
C PRO A 504 -11.82 23.83 -3.46
N ASN A 505 -11.34 23.51 -2.27
CA ASN A 505 -11.07 22.14 -1.86
C ASN A 505 -12.37 21.34 -1.69
N GLY A 506 -12.27 20.01 -1.83
CA GLY A 506 -13.32 19.10 -1.41
C GLY A 506 -13.46 19.08 0.12
N PRO A 507 -14.62 18.66 0.64
CA PRO A 507 -14.96 18.75 2.07
C PRO A 507 -14.11 17.85 2.98
N LEU A 508 -13.39 16.87 2.42
CA LEU A 508 -12.51 15.97 3.17
C LEU A 508 -11.03 16.37 3.07
N ALA A 509 -10.70 17.35 2.24
CA ALA A 509 -9.35 17.86 2.06
C ALA A 509 -9.14 19.17 2.82
N ARG A 510 -7.88 19.49 3.14
CA ARG A 510 -7.52 20.84 3.60
C ARG A 510 -7.58 21.85 2.44
N PRO A 511 -7.84 23.14 2.70
CA PRO A 511 -7.61 24.20 1.72
C PRO A 511 -6.17 24.15 1.20
N PHE A 512 -5.95 24.45 -0.09
CA PHE A 512 -4.64 24.21 -0.72
C PHE A 512 -3.45 24.88 0.00
N VAL A 513 -3.65 26.05 0.60
CA VAL A 513 -2.61 26.76 1.40
C VAL A 513 -2.10 25.95 2.60
N PHE A 514 -2.93 25.05 3.13
CA PHE A 514 -2.59 24.12 4.21
C PHE A 514 -2.47 22.67 3.73
N TRP A 515 -2.61 22.44 2.43
CA TRP A 515 -2.57 21.11 1.86
C TRP A 515 -1.19 20.81 1.29
N SER A 516 -0.72 19.59 1.54
CA SER A 516 0.41 18.99 0.85
C SER A 516 0.23 17.46 0.83
N PRO A 517 1.10 16.71 0.11
CA PRO A 517 1.15 15.25 0.24
C PRO A 517 1.44 14.78 1.68
N PHE A 518 1.92 15.66 2.56
CA PHE A 518 2.14 15.44 3.99
C PHE A 518 1.05 16.08 4.88
N SER A 519 -0.03 16.59 4.28
CA SER A 519 -1.11 17.32 4.94
C SER A 519 -2.45 17.22 4.18
N THR A 520 -2.96 16.00 4.01
CA THR A 520 -4.05 15.76 3.04
C THR A 520 -5.44 16.19 3.50
N GLY A 521 -5.75 16.08 4.79
CA GLY A 521 -7.08 16.32 5.35
C GLY A 521 -7.54 15.18 6.25
N LEU A 522 -8.82 14.79 6.17
CA LEU A 522 -9.42 13.77 7.04
C LEU A 522 -8.59 12.49 7.09
N GLN A 523 -8.05 12.04 5.95
CA GLN A 523 -7.21 10.86 5.86
C GLN A 523 -6.04 10.89 6.86
N LEU A 524 -5.24 11.95 6.84
CA LEU A 524 -4.09 12.08 7.71
C LEU A 524 -4.53 12.44 9.13
N ASP A 525 -5.48 13.37 9.29
CA ASP A 525 -5.94 13.84 10.60
C ASP A 525 -6.51 12.70 11.47
N LEU A 526 -7.04 11.63 10.86
CA LEU A 526 -7.47 10.44 11.57
C LEU A 526 -6.31 9.60 12.16
N VAL A 527 -5.09 9.71 11.62
CA VAL A 527 -3.97 8.80 11.93
C VAL A 527 -2.72 9.49 12.50
N VAL A 528 -2.61 10.83 12.43
CA VAL A 528 -1.49 11.60 13.00
C VAL A 528 -1.16 11.24 14.45
N PRO A 529 -2.13 11.13 15.39
CA PRO A 529 -1.80 10.80 16.78
C PRO A 529 -0.96 9.52 16.88
N ASN A 530 -1.41 8.47 16.20
CA ASN A 530 -0.77 7.15 16.21
C ASN A 530 0.59 7.16 15.51
N LEU A 531 0.73 7.92 14.42
CA LEU A 531 2.01 8.07 13.73
C LEU A 531 3.06 8.77 14.61
N VAL A 532 2.66 9.84 15.29
CA VAL A 532 3.53 10.59 16.20
C VAL A 532 3.89 9.76 17.41
N ASN A 533 2.92 9.07 18.02
CA ASN A 533 3.15 8.15 19.13
C ASN A 533 4.21 7.10 18.77
N HIS A 534 4.11 6.52 17.57
CA HIS A 534 5.10 5.58 17.06
C HIS A 534 6.51 6.20 16.93
N ILE A 535 6.62 7.43 16.42
CA ILE A 535 7.91 8.15 16.35
C ILE A 535 8.50 8.33 17.75
N LEU A 536 7.68 8.71 18.74
CA LEU A 536 8.12 8.90 20.13
C LEU A 536 8.54 7.57 20.79
N PHE A 537 7.85 6.48 20.48
CA PHE A 537 8.22 5.12 20.90
C PHE A 537 9.60 4.72 20.36
N VAL A 538 9.87 4.92 19.07
CA VAL A 538 11.19 4.61 18.50
C VAL A 538 12.29 5.46 19.13
N ARG A 539 11.96 6.70 19.53
CA ARG A 539 12.85 7.61 20.25
C ARG A 539 13.02 7.27 21.74
N ASN A 540 12.31 6.26 22.25
CA ASN A 540 12.29 5.87 23.65
C ASN A 540 11.90 7.03 24.59
N LEU A 541 10.94 7.85 24.16
CA LEU A 541 10.48 9.02 24.93
C LEU A 541 9.29 8.72 25.85
N ASN A 542 8.68 7.52 25.74
CA ASN A 542 7.61 7.01 26.62
C ASN A 542 6.49 8.03 26.90
N LEU A 543 5.93 8.59 25.83
CA LEU A 543 4.81 9.53 25.87
C LEU A 543 3.65 8.97 25.05
N ASP A 544 2.53 8.66 25.69
CA ASP A 544 1.25 8.41 25.00
C ASP A 544 0.67 9.76 24.56
N VAL A 545 0.51 9.91 23.26
CA VAL A 545 -0.13 11.07 22.64
C VAL A 545 -1.35 10.68 21.80
N THR A 546 -1.89 9.47 21.89
CA THR A 546 -3.08 9.07 21.12
C THR A 546 -4.35 9.40 21.90
N GLY A 547 -4.36 9.01 23.19
CA GLY A 547 -5.53 8.82 24.04
C GLY A 547 -6.83 8.47 23.33
N ASP A 548 -6.70 7.53 22.40
CA ASP A 548 -7.81 6.82 21.76
C ASP A 548 -8.42 5.76 22.69
N GLY A 549 -7.89 5.60 23.91
CA GLY A 549 -8.34 4.62 24.89
C GLY A 549 -8.02 3.18 24.49
N VAL A 550 -7.25 2.99 23.40
CA VAL A 550 -6.65 1.70 23.07
C VAL A 550 -5.46 1.52 23.99
N GLY A 551 -5.35 0.36 24.64
CA GLY A 551 -4.16 0.06 25.43
C GLY A 551 -2.93 0.16 24.54
N ASP A 552 -1.99 1.02 24.93
CA ASP A 552 -0.70 1.11 24.27
C ASP A 552 -0.06 -0.28 24.14
N PHE A 553 0.65 -0.50 23.04
CA PHE A 553 1.29 -1.78 22.82
C PHE A 553 2.52 -1.89 23.73
N ASP A 554 2.33 -2.58 24.85
CA ASP A 554 3.33 -2.93 25.86
C ASP A 554 3.64 -4.44 25.77
N PRO A 555 4.47 -4.88 24.80
CA PRO A 555 4.70 -6.31 24.54
C PRO A 555 5.45 -7.02 25.66
N ASP A 556 6.15 -6.29 26.53
CA ASP A 556 6.86 -6.82 27.70
C ASP A 556 6.10 -6.61 29.02
N ASN A 557 4.90 -6.01 28.96
CA ASN A 557 3.97 -5.79 30.06
C ASN A 557 4.66 -5.16 31.28
N ASN A 558 5.62 -4.27 31.02
CA ASN A 558 6.48 -3.66 32.03
C ASN A 558 5.98 -2.28 32.48
N GLY A 559 4.88 -1.79 31.88
CA GLY A 559 4.27 -0.49 32.14
C GLY A 559 5.05 0.70 31.56
N ALA A 560 6.04 0.45 30.71
CA ALA A 560 7.03 1.40 30.23
C ALA A 560 7.45 1.13 28.77
N VAL A 561 6.50 0.92 27.86
CA VAL A 561 6.71 0.95 26.40
C VAL A 561 5.37 1.28 25.73
N ASN A 562 5.26 2.42 25.05
CA ASN A 562 3.99 2.85 24.48
C ASN A 562 4.09 3.05 22.96
N ASP A 563 4.40 1.97 22.23
CA ASP A 563 4.16 1.94 20.78
C ASP A 563 2.64 2.08 20.54
N THR A 564 2.24 2.64 19.40
CA THR A 564 0.82 2.78 19.05
C THR A 564 0.08 1.44 19.12
N GLY A 565 -1.16 1.45 19.60
CA GLY A 565 -2.04 0.27 19.60
C GLY A 565 -2.36 -0.27 18.20
N LEU A 566 -3.10 -1.38 18.15
CA LEU A 566 -3.69 -1.87 16.90
C LEU A 566 -5.00 -1.11 16.65
N GLY A 567 -5.00 -0.20 15.67
CA GLY A 567 -6.11 0.72 15.41
C GLY A 567 -5.60 2.12 15.09
N CYS A 568 -5.48 2.45 13.81
CA CYS A 568 -4.90 3.73 13.40
C CYS A 568 -5.79 4.96 13.64
N THR A 569 -7.09 4.77 13.81
CA THR A 569 -8.03 5.87 13.98
C THR A 569 -8.67 5.81 15.35
N PRO A 570 -9.10 6.94 15.89
CA PRO A 570 -9.68 6.96 17.24
C PRO A 570 -11.16 6.52 17.21
N LEU A 571 -11.70 6.19 16.03
CA LEU A 571 -13.12 5.86 15.84
C LEU A 571 -13.48 4.54 16.51
N VAL A 572 -14.62 4.54 17.18
CA VAL A 572 -15.22 3.36 17.79
C VAL A 572 -16.67 3.28 17.36
N SER A 573 -17.04 2.15 16.76
CA SER A 573 -18.43 1.86 16.42
C SER A 573 -19.27 1.75 17.69
N ARG A 574 -20.38 2.48 17.72
CA ARG A 574 -21.31 2.45 18.85
C ARG A 574 -22.05 1.12 19.00
N THR A 575 -22.11 0.34 17.92
CA THR A 575 -22.86 -0.93 17.89
C THR A 575 -21.97 -2.10 18.33
N SER A 576 -20.75 -2.18 17.79
CA SER A 576 -19.86 -3.33 17.98
C SER A 576 -18.68 -3.07 18.92
N GLY A 577 -18.35 -1.80 19.18
CA GLY A 577 -17.10 -1.41 19.85
C GLY A 577 -15.84 -1.58 18.98
N LEU A 578 -15.98 -2.04 17.73
CA LEU A 578 -14.86 -2.17 16.80
C LEU A 578 -14.48 -0.82 16.19
N ASN A 579 -13.24 -0.71 15.72
CA ASN A 579 -12.79 0.43 14.95
C ASN A 579 -13.08 0.22 13.45
N PRO A 580 -14.05 0.96 12.86
CA PRO A 580 -14.45 0.76 11.46
C PRO A 580 -13.37 1.14 10.45
N LEU A 581 -12.37 1.92 10.87
CA LEU A 581 -11.22 2.35 10.07
C LEU A 581 -9.91 1.94 10.77
N ALA A 582 -9.81 0.72 11.28
CA ALA A 582 -8.68 0.29 12.13
C ALA A 582 -7.28 0.35 11.47
N ASN A 583 -7.20 0.49 10.15
CA ASN A 583 -5.95 0.75 9.43
C ASN A 583 -5.92 2.09 8.68
N GLY A 584 -6.85 3.00 8.97
CA GLY A 584 -6.97 4.30 8.32
C GLY A 584 -7.99 4.33 7.18
N LEU A 585 -8.09 5.52 6.55
CA LEU A 585 -8.99 5.81 5.43
C LEU A 585 -8.19 5.95 4.14
N GLN A 586 -8.70 5.46 3.01
CA GLN A 586 -8.05 5.64 1.71
C GLN A 586 -8.85 6.56 0.79
N VAL A 587 -8.14 7.52 0.17
CA VAL A 587 -8.72 8.58 -0.67
C VAL A 587 -8.46 8.41 -2.17
N PHE A 588 -8.32 7.17 -2.65
CA PHE A 588 -8.31 6.84 -4.08
C PHE A 588 -9.16 5.60 -4.39
N ALA A 589 -9.52 5.46 -5.67
CA ALA A 589 -10.54 4.53 -6.14
C ALA A 589 -10.14 3.05 -5.94
N GLY A 590 -11.12 2.15 -5.99
CA GLY A 590 -10.97 0.70 -5.79
C GLY A 590 -11.77 0.13 -4.63
N GLY A 591 -12.82 0.81 -4.15
CA GLY A 591 -13.64 0.34 -3.01
C GLY A 591 -15.12 0.59 -3.24
N SER A 592 -15.98 -0.40 -2.96
CA SER A 592 -17.43 -0.34 -3.13
C SER A 592 -18.19 -0.92 -1.94
N PRO A 593 -19.31 -0.31 -1.52
CA PRO A 593 -20.15 -0.87 -0.46
C PRO A 593 -20.98 -2.06 -0.97
N ILE A 594 -21.27 -3.02 -0.09
CA ILE A 594 -22.02 -4.24 -0.36
C ILE A 594 -23.37 -4.17 0.34
N TYR A 595 -24.45 -4.46 -0.39
CA TYR A 595 -25.82 -4.39 0.11
C TYR A 595 -26.57 -5.73 0.00
N LYS A 596 -27.46 -5.99 0.96
CA LYS A 596 -28.46 -7.07 0.93
C LYS A 596 -29.83 -6.49 1.18
N SER A 597 -30.75 -6.65 0.22
CA SER A 597 -32.12 -6.11 0.32
C SER A 597 -32.16 -4.61 0.70
N GLY A 598 -31.22 -3.82 0.17
CA GLY A 598 -31.11 -2.38 0.47
C GLY A 598 -30.42 -2.02 1.79
N VAL A 599 -29.98 -3.00 2.59
CA VAL A 599 -29.20 -2.80 3.83
C VAL A 599 -27.72 -2.92 3.54
N LEU A 600 -26.91 -1.97 4.03
CA LEU A 600 -25.45 -2.04 3.99
C LEU A 600 -24.97 -3.18 4.88
N VAL A 601 -24.23 -4.14 4.31
CA VAL A 601 -23.68 -5.29 5.05
C VAL A 601 -22.15 -5.38 5.01
N GLY A 602 -21.50 -4.53 4.22
CA GLY A 602 -20.03 -4.54 4.13
C GLY A 602 -19.45 -3.70 3.02
N GLY A 603 -18.19 -3.97 2.71
CA GLY A 603 -17.44 -3.33 1.63
C GLY A 603 -16.45 -4.28 0.98
N ILE A 604 -16.23 -4.12 -0.32
CA ILE A 604 -15.15 -4.75 -1.08
C ILE A 604 -14.12 -3.68 -1.42
N GLY A 605 -12.84 -3.99 -1.26
CA GLY A 605 -11.74 -3.15 -1.67
C GLY A 605 -10.71 -3.92 -2.47
N VAL A 606 -10.12 -3.26 -3.45
CA VAL A 606 -9.19 -3.82 -4.43
C VAL A 606 -8.02 -2.87 -4.60
N SER A 607 -6.80 -3.39 -4.59
CA SER A 607 -5.61 -2.59 -4.86
C SER A 607 -4.48 -3.40 -5.48
N GLY A 608 -3.85 -2.85 -6.51
CA GLY A 608 -2.57 -3.36 -7.00
C GLY A 608 -2.23 -3.00 -8.45
N ASP A 609 -3.18 -2.51 -9.24
CA ASP A 609 -2.93 -2.04 -10.61
C ASP A 609 -3.32 -0.55 -10.73
N GLY A 610 -3.76 -0.09 -11.90
CA GLY A 610 -4.35 1.24 -12.07
C GLY A 610 -5.66 1.40 -11.31
N ILE A 611 -5.96 2.62 -10.86
CA ILE A 611 -7.16 2.92 -10.05
C ILE A 611 -8.49 2.58 -10.74
N ASP A 612 -8.54 2.61 -12.07
CA ASP A 612 -9.72 2.22 -12.83
C ASP A 612 -9.84 0.69 -12.94
N GLN A 613 -8.72 -0.03 -13.03
CA GLN A 613 -8.70 -1.49 -12.93
C GLN A 613 -9.19 -1.94 -11.55
N ASP A 614 -8.68 -1.33 -10.48
CA ASP A 614 -9.10 -1.64 -9.11
C ASP A 614 -10.61 -1.45 -8.92
N ASP A 615 -11.15 -0.32 -9.39
CA ASP A 615 -12.58 -0.02 -9.35
C ASP A 615 -13.41 -1.05 -10.12
N MET A 616 -13.02 -1.33 -11.36
CA MET A 616 -13.69 -2.29 -12.22
C MET A 616 -13.69 -3.68 -11.59
N VAL A 617 -12.56 -4.13 -11.04
CA VAL A 617 -12.43 -5.45 -10.41
C VAL A 617 -13.37 -5.57 -9.21
N GLY A 618 -13.39 -4.56 -8.33
CA GLY A 618 -14.30 -4.57 -7.18
C GLY A 618 -15.76 -4.53 -7.60
N PHE A 619 -16.08 -3.65 -8.55
CA PHE A 619 -17.44 -3.41 -9.00
C PHE A 619 -18.03 -4.59 -9.78
N LEU A 620 -17.32 -5.08 -10.80
CA LEU A 620 -17.74 -6.25 -11.57
C LEU A 620 -17.65 -7.54 -10.76
N GLY A 621 -16.70 -7.66 -9.84
CA GLY A 621 -16.61 -8.78 -8.92
C GLY A 621 -17.89 -8.93 -8.09
N LEU A 622 -18.35 -7.84 -7.48
CA LEU A 622 -19.59 -7.82 -6.71
C LEU A 622 -20.83 -8.05 -7.60
N HIS A 623 -20.88 -7.46 -8.80
CA HIS A 623 -21.99 -7.69 -9.73
C HIS A 623 -22.07 -9.16 -10.18
N ASN A 624 -20.94 -9.75 -10.59
CA ASN A 624 -20.89 -11.16 -11.01
C ASN A 624 -21.24 -12.11 -9.87
N ALA A 625 -20.83 -11.77 -8.64
CA ALA A 625 -21.23 -12.51 -7.45
C ALA A 625 -22.74 -12.40 -7.19
N SER A 626 -23.33 -11.21 -7.34
CA SER A 626 -24.79 -11.00 -7.27
C SER A 626 -25.53 -11.92 -8.24
N VAL A 627 -25.10 -11.97 -9.50
CA VAL A 627 -25.68 -12.87 -10.52
C VAL A 627 -25.53 -14.34 -10.11
N ALA A 628 -24.33 -14.75 -9.69
CA ALA A 628 -24.06 -16.13 -9.29
C ALA A 628 -24.85 -16.59 -8.05
N LEU A 629 -25.19 -15.65 -7.17
CA LEU A 629 -25.92 -15.89 -5.91
C LEU A 629 -27.41 -15.57 -6.02
N GLY A 630 -27.94 -15.38 -7.23
CA GLY A 630 -29.38 -15.11 -7.43
C GLY A 630 -29.85 -13.79 -6.81
N GLY A 631 -28.98 -12.79 -6.72
CA GLY A 631 -29.28 -11.46 -6.17
C GLY A 631 -29.23 -11.37 -4.65
N SER A 632 -28.68 -12.38 -3.93
CA SER A 632 -28.62 -12.36 -2.46
C SER A 632 -27.77 -11.21 -1.91
N VAL A 633 -26.74 -10.80 -2.67
CA VAL A 633 -25.89 -9.62 -2.46
C VAL A 633 -25.96 -8.73 -3.68
N SER A 634 -25.72 -7.44 -3.54
CA SER A 634 -25.84 -6.46 -4.62
C SER A 634 -25.00 -5.22 -4.35
N HIS A 635 -24.83 -4.39 -5.39
CA HIS A 635 -24.44 -2.99 -5.23
C HIS A 635 -25.53 -2.19 -4.50
N ALA A 636 -25.17 -1.00 -4.03
CA ALA A 636 -26.16 -0.04 -3.56
C ALA A 636 -27.27 0.18 -4.62
N PRO A 637 -28.54 0.33 -4.20
CA PRO A 637 -29.61 0.78 -5.10
C PRO A 637 -29.22 2.08 -5.82
N ALA A 638 -29.49 2.18 -7.12
CA ALA A 638 -29.08 3.33 -7.93
C ALA A 638 -29.53 4.69 -7.35
N ALA A 639 -30.72 4.73 -6.73
CA ALA A 639 -31.29 5.95 -6.15
C ALA A 639 -30.50 6.53 -4.96
N ILE A 640 -29.63 5.74 -4.32
CA ILE A 640 -28.84 6.20 -3.17
C ILE A 640 -27.34 6.28 -3.49
N ARG A 641 -26.91 5.97 -4.71
CA ARG A 641 -25.50 5.98 -5.10
C ARG A 641 -24.96 7.42 -5.11
N SER A 642 -23.67 7.58 -4.81
CA SER A 642 -22.99 8.89 -4.82
C SER A 642 -23.14 9.64 -6.15
N ASP A 643 -23.35 8.94 -7.26
CA ASP A 643 -23.56 9.53 -8.58
C ASP A 643 -24.93 10.18 -8.78
N GLN A 644 -25.80 10.16 -7.76
CA GLN A 644 -26.99 11.01 -7.67
C GLN A 644 -26.68 12.39 -7.06
N LEU A 645 -25.50 12.55 -6.44
CA LEU A 645 -25.07 13.80 -5.80
C LEU A 645 -24.30 14.68 -6.79
N GLN A 646 -24.60 15.98 -6.78
CA GLN A 646 -24.03 16.97 -7.69
C GLN A 646 -23.53 18.24 -6.96
N PRO A 647 -22.59 18.14 -6.01
CA PRO A 647 -22.03 19.31 -5.36
C PRO A 647 -21.42 20.27 -6.39
N LEU A 648 -21.70 21.57 -6.24
CA LEU A 648 -21.21 22.62 -7.14
C LEU A 648 -21.54 22.35 -8.63
N GLY A 649 -22.62 21.61 -8.92
CA GLY A 649 -23.02 21.24 -10.27
C GLY A 649 -22.21 20.11 -10.90
N VAL A 650 -21.36 19.42 -10.13
CA VAL A 650 -20.52 18.32 -10.63
C VAL A 650 -20.98 16.99 -10.03
N ARG A 651 -21.37 16.07 -10.90
CA ARG A 651 -21.77 14.71 -10.52
C ARG A 651 -20.58 13.95 -9.93
N LEU A 652 -20.73 13.43 -8.71
CA LEU A 652 -19.74 12.51 -8.14
C LEU A 652 -19.72 11.21 -8.94
N ARG A 653 -18.56 10.54 -9.00
CA ARG A 653 -18.46 9.23 -9.65
C ARG A 653 -18.77 8.12 -8.64
N TYR A 654 -19.52 7.11 -9.08
CA TYR A 654 -19.70 5.88 -8.32
C TYR A 654 -18.65 4.84 -8.71
N VAL A 655 -18.47 4.57 -10.01
CA VAL A 655 -17.44 3.67 -10.55
C VAL A 655 -16.85 4.28 -11.83
N ASN A 656 -15.61 3.95 -12.14
CA ASN A 656 -15.03 4.17 -13.47
C ASN A 656 -14.34 2.89 -13.95
N CYS A 657 -14.55 2.51 -15.21
CA CYS A 657 -13.99 1.29 -15.77
C CYS A 657 -13.12 1.61 -16.99
N PRO A 658 -11.96 0.94 -17.16
CA PRO A 658 -11.03 1.26 -18.23
C PRO A 658 -11.62 0.97 -19.61
N PHE A 659 -11.10 1.65 -20.64
CA PHE A 659 -11.39 1.34 -22.03
C PHE A 659 -10.76 0.00 -22.44
N ARG A 660 -11.53 -0.84 -23.15
CA ARG A 660 -11.15 -2.18 -23.60
C ARG A 660 -10.46 -2.97 -22.47
N PRO A 661 -11.13 -3.22 -21.35
CA PRO A 661 -10.43 -3.57 -20.12
C PRO A 661 -9.99 -5.03 -20.04
N PHE A 662 -10.43 -5.91 -20.95
CA PHE A 662 -10.14 -7.34 -20.90
C PHE A 662 -9.09 -7.77 -21.92
N LEU A 663 -8.34 -8.83 -21.60
CA LEU A 663 -7.26 -9.36 -22.45
C LEU A 663 -7.76 -10.05 -23.73
N ALA A 664 -8.89 -10.74 -23.63
CA ALA A 664 -9.45 -11.57 -24.70
C ALA A 664 -10.78 -11.04 -25.25
N SER A 665 -11.10 -9.77 -24.99
CA SER A 665 -12.36 -9.15 -25.40
C SER A 665 -12.17 -7.67 -25.73
N ASP A 666 -12.96 -7.21 -26.70
CA ASP A 666 -13.01 -5.81 -27.13
C ASP A 666 -14.19 -5.05 -26.52
N GLU A 667 -14.90 -5.66 -25.57
CA GLU A 667 -16.04 -5.07 -24.87
C GLU A 667 -15.68 -3.71 -24.25
N GLN A 668 -16.64 -2.78 -24.30
CA GLN A 668 -16.55 -1.42 -23.80
C GLN A 668 -17.65 -1.16 -22.80
N ASN A 669 -17.50 -0.09 -22.00
CA ASN A 669 -18.50 0.33 -21.02
C ASN A 669 -18.97 -0.83 -20.12
N VAL A 670 -18.04 -1.71 -19.74
CA VAL A 670 -18.34 -3.00 -19.08
C VAL A 670 -19.08 -2.85 -17.75
N CYS A 671 -19.12 -1.64 -17.18
CA CYS A 671 -19.80 -1.31 -15.92
C CYS A 671 -21.14 -0.61 -16.11
N GLU A 672 -21.50 -0.23 -17.34
CA GLU A 672 -22.77 0.43 -17.65
C GLU A 672 -23.96 -0.52 -17.41
N GLY A 673 -25.01 0.00 -16.78
CA GLY A 673 -26.24 -0.76 -16.48
C GLY A 673 -26.13 -1.77 -15.32
N LYS A 674 -25.05 -1.73 -14.52
CA LYS A 674 -24.76 -2.71 -13.46
C LYS A 674 -24.86 -2.19 -12.02
#